data_AF-A0AAP0LWX5-F1
#
_entry.id   AF-A0AAP0LWX5-F1
#
_cell.length_a   1.000
_cell.length_b   1.000
_cell.length_c   1.000
_cell.angle_alpha   90.00
_cell.angle_beta   90.00
_cell.angle_gamma   90.00
#
_symmetry.space_group_name_H-M   'P 1'
#
loop_
_entity.id
_entity.type
_entity.pdbx_description
1 polymer ?
#
loop_
_entity_poly.entity_id
_entity_poly.type
_entity_poly.pdbx_seq_one_letter_code
_entity_poly.pdbx_strand_id
1 'polypeptide(L)'
;MFFSFLGEEQSDSQCIKNLSPWASSTPSCSCSCSCLSVYVVGVELELAAGAVGDDMNAKENPFTPKAYLMRYWDKTIHNSLPKSPFLLSKASPLDAVDSSRFAKLAKQGTLSTTLPSFCSSANLFCFPDLSPSNRDDTDSDFAVYNNKNFTNYGSGKVGGVDSFKNYSDGEPVPNLSFHRYSGESTSHNDKFNSYSSQGQFINQRFDKYGSSATDGAGDFSTYNPDNNDLGLSQFATYSNQGNRRAQSFSTYSNKGNAGKESFSSYGNNGEGARNEFKAYLHDTNAMETHFKSYSEAAHGGANDTFKSYGADGAFPIEFFKSYGNGGNAGVESFKEYNLNTFIASDYFKTYAENSKASQKVNFAAYGTSISARPHDFTRYGQNAKGHQNQIDFKTYGSAYTKFKDYAKSGVTFANYTEGTPVPKPSSGSSVNRWVEPGKFFRESMLKNGTLMPMPDIRDRMPRRSFLPRSIVSNLPFTSSKLNQLKEIFHASDNSTMESIIKDALSDCERAPSKGETKRCVGSAEDMIDFATSVLGNNVALHTTENAKGSKQDIMIGTIKGINGGEVTKSVSCHQSLYPYLLYYCHSVPEVRVYEADILEPKTMAKINHGVAICHLDTSAWSATHGAFLTLGSSPGRIEVCHWIFENDLTWTTADVRG
;
A
#
# COMPACT_ATOMS: atom_id res chain seq x y z
N MET A 1 61.99 -36.67 30.89
CA MET A 1 61.47 -36.23 32.20
C MET A 1 60.00 -35.89 31.96
N PHE A 2 59.02 -36.71 32.37
CA PHE A 2 58.55 -37.05 33.73
C PHE A 2 57.87 -35.85 34.43
N PHE A 3 56.61 -35.90 34.94
CA PHE A 3 55.53 -36.92 34.98
C PHE A 3 54.18 -36.30 34.49
N SER A 4 53.09 -36.98 34.07
CA SER A 4 52.70 -38.41 33.93
C SER A 4 51.86 -39.08 35.05
N PHE A 5 50.55 -38.77 35.13
CA PHE A 5 49.43 -39.56 35.74
C PHE A 5 48.13 -39.21 34.95
N LEU A 6 47.18 -40.07 34.52
CA LEU A 6 46.68 -41.44 34.85
C LEU A 6 45.78 -41.53 36.10
N GLY A 7 44.64 -42.25 36.12
CA GLY A 7 43.94 -43.11 35.12
C GLY A 7 42.40 -42.97 35.21
N GLU A 8 41.60 -43.43 34.22
CA GLU A 8 40.92 -44.75 34.12
C GLU A 8 39.77 -44.96 35.16
N GLU A 9 38.50 -45.17 34.77
CA GLU A 9 37.84 -46.44 34.31
C GLU A 9 37.71 -47.48 35.46
N GLN A 10 36.59 -48.19 35.74
CA GLN A 10 35.54 -48.79 34.88
C GLN A 10 34.13 -48.86 35.50
N SER A 11 33.18 -49.36 34.70
CA SER A 11 31.83 -49.82 35.06
C SER A 11 31.78 -51.11 35.89
N ASP A 12 30.67 -51.37 36.60
CA ASP A 12 29.89 -52.60 36.36
C ASP A 12 28.41 -52.45 36.83
N SER A 13 27.65 -53.55 36.87
CA SER A 13 26.20 -53.57 36.67
C SER A 13 25.41 -54.52 37.61
N GLN A 14 24.08 -54.48 37.47
CA GLN A 14 23.09 -55.51 37.83
C GLN A 14 22.62 -55.72 39.30
N CYS A 15 21.31 -55.44 39.48
CA CYS A 15 20.26 -56.41 39.85
C CYS A 15 19.70 -56.58 41.29
N ILE A 16 18.35 -56.53 41.30
CA ILE A 16 17.39 -57.45 41.96
C ILE A 16 16.86 -57.14 43.39
N LYS A 17 15.57 -56.74 43.41
CA LYS A 17 14.43 -57.14 44.28
C LYS A 17 14.64 -57.22 45.81
N ASN A 18 13.71 -56.74 46.65
CA ASN A 18 12.38 -57.36 46.81
C ASN A 18 11.39 -56.57 47.72
N LEU A 19 10.09 -56.79 47.47
CA LEU A 19 8.94 -56.88 48.41
C LEU A 19 8.45 -55.69 49.28
N SER A 20 7.12 -55.51 49.21
CA SER A 20 6.16 -54.75 50.05
C SER A 20 5.53 -55.69 51.13
N PRO A 21 4.37 -55.45 51.83
CA PRO A 21 3.32 -54.40 51.74
C PRO A 21 2.64 -53.96 53.09
N TRP A 22 1.40 -53.41 53.01
CA TRP A 22 0.38 -53.06 54.05
C TRP A 22 0.57 -51.68 54.74
N ALA A 23 -0.39 -50.74 54.79
CA ALA A 23 -1.83 -50.70 55.21
C ALA A 23 -1.99 -50.46 56.75
N SER A 24 -2.94 -49.68 57.30
CA SER A 24 -4.11 -48.89 56.81
C SER A 24 -4.67 -47.97 57.94
N SER A 25 -5.46 -46.90 57.64
CA SER A 25 -6.68 -46.45 58.40
C SER A 25 -7.15 -44.99 58.15
N THR A 26 -8.44 -44.74 58.41
CA THR A 26 -9.22 -43.45 58.43
C THR A 26 -10.46 -43.66 59.35
N PRO A 27 -11.42 -42.72 59.63
CA PRO A 27 -11.64 -41.34 59.15
C PRO A 27 -12.13 -40.32 60.24
N SER A 28 -12.63 -39.14 59.79
CA SER A 28 -13.52 -38.15 60.49
C SER A 28 -12.89 -37.31 61.63
N CYS A 29 -13.25 -36.04 61.87
CA CYS A 29 -14.24 -35.09 61.29
C CYS A 29 -13.78 -33.61 61.60
N SER A 30 -14.46 -32.47 61.36
CA SER A 30 -15.80 -32.07 60.85
C SER A 30 -15.79 -30.61 60.30
N CYS A 31 -16.96 -29.93 60.23
CA CYS A 31 -17.26 -28.58 59.72
C CYS A 31 -16.68 -27.40 60.57
N SER A 32 -16.70 -26.10 60.19
CA SER A 32 -17.58 -25.34 59.27
C SER A 32 -16.88 -24.13 58.59
N CYS A 33 -17.53 -23.52 57.59
CA CYS A 33 -17.01 -22.41 56.76
C CYS A 33 -16.84 -21.04 57.45
N SER A 34 -15.92 -20.23 56.91
CA SER A 34 -16.08 -18.77 56.75
C SER A 34 -15.20 -18.30 55.58
N CYS A 35 -15.77 -17.57 54.62
CA CYS A 35 -15.05 -17.12 53.43
C CYS A 35 -14.48 -15.71 53.62
N LEU A 36 -13.17 -15.56 53.43
CA LEU A 36 -12.54 -14.25 53.14
C LEU A 36 -11.95 -14.28 51.73
N SER A 37 -12.21 -13.23 50.96
CA SER A 37 -11.66 -13.09 49.60
C SER A 37 -10.20 -12.63 49.68
N VAL A 38 -9.29 -13.36 49.04
CA VAL A 38 -7.90 -12.97 48.86
C VAL A 38 -7.66 -12.66 47.39
N TYR A 39 -7.12 -11.49 47.08
CA TYR A 39 -6.70 -11.11 45.73
C TYR A 39 -5.51 -11.97 45.32
N VAL A 40 -5.64 -12.72 44.22
CA VAL A 40 -4.51 -13.39 43.58
C VAL A 40 -3.87 -12.41 42.60
N VAL A 41 -2.66 -11.97 42.90
CA VAL A 41 -1.79 -11.31 41.92
C VAL A 41 -1.25 -12.39 40.99
N GLY A 42 -1.73 -12.42 39.75
CA GLY A 42 -1.16 -13.28 38.71
C GLY A 42 0.22 -12.76 38.31
N VAL A 43 1.26 -13.57 38.52
CA VAL A 43 2.59 -13.35 37.93
C VAL A 43 2.61 -14.07 36.58
N GLU A 44 2.72 -13.32 35.49
CA GLU A 44 2.95 -13.91 34.17
C GLU A 44 4.37 -14.50 34.12
N LEU A 45 4.47 -15.76 33.71
CA LEU A 45 5.75 -16.42 33.47
C LEU A 45 6.12 -16.23 32.00
N GLU A 46 7.10 -15.36 31.71
CA GLU A 46 7.65 -15.23 30.37
C GLU A 46 8.32 -16.54 29.93
N LEU A 47 7.70 -17.24 28.98
CA LEU A 47 8.29 -18.37 28.27
C LEU A 47 9.37 -17.85 27.31
N ALA A 48 10.56 -17.62 27.85
CA ALA A 48 11.75 -17.31 27.07
C ALA A 48 12.01 -18.45 26.07
N ALA A 49 11.79 -18.18 24.78
CA ALA A 49 12.11 -19.11 23.70
C ALA A 49 13.63 -19.23 23.56
N GLY A 50 14.22 -20.17 24.31
CA GLY A 50 15.65 -20.44 24.29
C GLY A 50 16.14 -20.79 22.89
N ALA A 51 17.33 -20.31 22.54
CA ALA A 51 17.94 -20.59 21.24
C ALA A 51 18.12 -22.11 21.06
N VAL A 52 17.42 -22.68 20.08
CA VAL A 52 17.66 -24.07 19.65
C VAL A 52 19.05 -24.10 19.02
N GLY A 53 19.95 -24.87 19.61
CA GLY A 53 21.28 -25.10 19.06
C GLY A 53 21.19 -25.76 17.69
N ASP A 54 21.95 -25.25 16.72
CA ASP A 54 21.95 -25.71 15.34
C ASP A 54 22.62 -27.09 15.22
N ASP A 55 21.81 -28.16 15.17
CA ASP A 55 22.30 -29.54 14.98
C ASP A 55 22.73 -29.76 13.52
N MET A 56 23.93 -29.28 13.21
CA MET A 56 24.54 -29.30 11.89
C MET A 56 24.93 -30.72 11.42
N ASN A 57 23.96 -31.59 11.15
CA ASN A 57 24.18 -32.82 10.38
C ASN A 57 23.06 -33.26 9.42
N ALA A 58 21.94 -32.53 9.34
CA ALA A 58 21.02 -32.68 8.22
C ALA A 58 21.60 -32.01 6.96
N LYS A 59 22.27 -32.78 6.08
CA LYS A 59 22.80 -32.27 4.81
C LYS A 59 21.67 -31.71 3.94
N GLU A 60 21.61 -30.38 3.82
CA GLU A 60 20.64 -29.67 2.97
C GLU A 60 20.64 -30.27 1.55
N ASN A 61 19.46 -30.69 1.07
CA ASN A 61 19.35 -31.47 -0.16
C ASN A 61 19.94 -30.66 -1.34
N PRO A 62 20.99 -31.16 -2.04
CA PRO A 62 21.69 -30.39 -3.06
C PRO A 62 20.83 -30.07 -4.29
N PHE A 63 19.66 -30.69 -4.43
CA PHE A 63 18.73 -30.47 -5.53
C PHE A 63 17.61 -29.46 -5.22
N THR A 64 17.61 -28.79 -4.05
CA THR A 64 16.70 -27.66 -3.81
C THR A 64 17.07 -26.44 -4.67
N PRO A 65 16.11 -25.53 -4.97
CA PRO A 65 16.38 -24.29 -5.67
C PRO A 65 17.37 -23.38 -4.93
N LYS A 66 17.31 -23.32 -3.60
CA LYS A 66 18.28 -22.60 -2.76
C LYS A 66 19.71 -23.16 -2.91
N ALA A 67 19.87 -24.49 -2.85
CA ALA A 67 21.18 -25.12 -3.07
C ALA A 67 21.68 -24.94 -4.51
N TYR A 68 20.78 -24.92 -5.50
CA TYR A 68 21.12 -24.58 -6.89
C TYR A 68 21.57 -23.12 -7.03
N LEU A 69 20.84 -22.16 -6.46
CA LEU A 69 21.20 -20.73 -6.45
C LEU A 69 22.58 -20.49 -5.83
N MET A 70 22.92 -21.18 -4.73
CA MET A 70 24.25 -21.10 -4.12
C MET A 70 25.36 -21.54 -5.09
N ARG A 71 25.17 -22.64 -5.83
CA ARG A 71 26.12 -23.07 -6.87
C ARG A 71 26.12 -22.15 -8.08
N TYR A 72 24.98 -21.54 -8.41
CA TYR A 72 24.86 -20.59 -9.50
C TYR A 72 25.65 -19.30 -9.20
N TRP A 73 25.57 -18.81 -7.96
CA TRP A 73 26.39 -17.71 -7.46
C TRP A 73 27.89 -18.04 -7.60
N ASP A 74 28.34 -19.18 -7.05
CA ASP A 74 29.77 -19.58 -7.10
C ASP A 74 30.32 -19.79 -8.52
N LYS A 75 29.45 -20.14 -9.48
CA LYS A 75 29.83 -20.28 -10.89
C LYS A 75 29.91 -18.93 -11.62
N THR A 76 29.14 -17.92 -11.20
CA THR A 76 28.83 -16.74 -12.02
C THR A 76 29.40 -15.44 -11.44
N ILE A 77 29.68 -15.40 -10.14
CA ILE A 77 30.27 -14.25 -9.45
C ILE A 77 31.72 -14.58 -9.08
N HIS A 78 32.66 -13.88 -9.71
CA HIS A 78 34.10 -14.20 -9.69
C HIS A 78 34.84 -13.49 -8.55
N ASN A 79 34.35 -13.62 -7.31
CA ASN A 79 35.03 -13.14 -6.11
C ASN A 79 34.74 -14.02 -4.88
N SER A 80 35.47 -13.76 -3.80
CA SER A 80 35.35 -14.48 -2.53
C SER A 80 34.54 -13.70 -1.48
N LEU A 81 33.59 -12.85 -1.90
CA LEU A 81 32.69 -12.18 -0.96
C LEU A 81 31.62 -13.16 -0.43
N PRO A 82 31.11 -12.97 0.79
CA PRO A 82 30.00 -13.77 1.30
C PRO A 82 28.78 -13.69 0.36
N LYS A 83 28.15 -14.84 0.10
CA LYS A 83 26.84 -14.88 -0.60
C LYS A 83 25.82 -14.08 0.21
N SER A 84 25.06 -13.21 -0.45
CA SER A 84 24.07 -12.36 0.22
C SER A 84 23.02 -13.21 0.97
N PRO A 85 22.94 -13.13 2.33
CA PRO A 85 21.90 -13.83 3.09
C PRO A 85 20.51 -13.33 2.72
N PHE A 86 20.40 -12.06 2.33
CA PHE A 86 19.17 -11.46 1.80
C PHE A 86 18.71 -12.16 0.53
N LEU A 87 19.56 -12.31 -0.51
CA LEU A 87 19.11 -12.97 -1.74
C LEU A 87 18.79 -14.46 -1.52
N LEU A 88 19.54 -15.11 -0.63
CA LEU A 88 19.28 -16.51 -0.25
C LEU A 88 17.96 -16.69 0.53
N SER A 89 17.50 -15.69 1.29
CA SER A 89 16.19 -15.73 1.97
C SER A 89 15.01 -15.50 1.01
N LYS A 90 15.25 -14.86 -0.14
CA LYS A 90 14.28 -14.70 -1.24
C LYS A 90 14.16 -15.93 -2.15
N ALA A 91 15.01 -16.94 -1.99
CA ALA A 91 14.99 -18.15 -2.80
C ALA A 91 13.68 -18.94 -2.67
N SER A 92 13.39 -19.83 -3.63
CA SER A 92 12.20 -20.67 -3.59
C SER A 92 12.26 -21.69 -2.45
N PRO A 93 11.22 -21.82 -1.60
CA PRO A 93 11.15 -22.79 -0.51
C PRO A 93 10.81 -24.22 -1.00
N LEU A 94 10.50 -24.39 -2.29
CA LEU A 94 10.23 -25.68 -2.92
C LEU A 94 11.33 -26.70 -2.63
N ASP A 95 10.95 -27.93 -2.29
CA ASP A 95 11.89 -29.05 -2.29
C ASP A 95 12.23 -29.51 -3.73
N ALA A 96 13.14 -30.47 -3.85
CA ALA A 96 13.58 -31.00 -5.15
C ALA A 96 12.49 -31.75 -5.93
N VAL A 97 11.52 -32.36 -5.24
CA VAL A 97 10.41 -33.13 -5.84
C VAL A 97 9.35 -32.16 -6.36
N ASP A 98 8.90 -31.22 -5.54
CA ASP A 98 7.89 -30.23 -5.93
C ASP A 98 8.44 -29.25 -6.97
N SER A 99 9.71 -28.83 -6.88
CA SER A 99 10.37 -28.06 -7.94
C SER A 99 10.36 -28.78 -9.29
N SER A 100 10.66 -30.09 -9.32
CA SER A 100 10.59 -30.93 -10.52
C SER A 100 9.14 -31.10 -11.02
N ARG A 101 8.18 -31.32 -10.10
CA ARG A 101 6.74 -31.47 -10.38
C ARG A 101 6.17 -30.23 -11.04
N PHE A 102 6.37 -29.05 -10.45
CA PHE A 102 5.82 -27.80 -10.96
C PHE A 102 6.55 -27.31 -12.22
N ALA A 103 7.86 -27.56 -12.38
CA ALA A 103 8.55 -27.31 -13.65
C ALA A 103 7.97 -28.15 -14.81
N LYS A 104 7.63 -29.42 -14.55
CA LYS A 104 6.93 -30.27 -15.52
C LYS A 104 5.53 -29.74 -15.85
N LEU A 105 4.74 -29.37 -14.84
CA LEU A 105 3.38 -28.85 -15.04
C LEU A 105 3.36 -27.49 -15.76
N ALA A 106 4.31 -26.59 -15.46
CA ALA A 106 4.51 -25.34 -16.18
C ALA A 106 4.82 -25.60 -17.67
N LYS A 107 5.78 -26.49 -17.95
CA LYS A 107 6.13 -26.90 -19.32
C LYS A 107 4.99 -27.58 -20.08
N GLN A 108 4.04 -28.20 -19.37
CA GLN A 108 2.83 -28.81 -19.94
C GLN A 108 1.66 -27.83 -20.08
N GLY A 109 1.76 -26.60 -19.56
CA GLY A 109 0.65 -25.63 -19.53
C GLY A 109 -0.46 -25.96 -18.53
N THR A 110 -0.26 -26.96 -17.66
CA THR A 110 -1.29 -27.51 -16.75
C THR A 110 -1.13 -27.06 -15.30
N LEU A 111 -0.26 -26.09 -15.02
CA LEU A 111 0.05 -25.63 -13.66
C LEU A 111 -1.21 -25.13 -12.90
N SER A 112 -2.15 -24.51 -13.62
CA SER A 112 -3.45 -24.03 -13.13
C SER A 112 -4.28 -25.12 -12.44
N THR A 113 -4.17 -26.39 -12.83
CA THR A 113 -4.92 -27.51 -12.21
C THR A 113 -4.38 -27.89 -10.83
N THR A 114 -3.31 -27.24 -10.37
CA THR A 114 -2.66 -27.50 -9.08
C THR A 114 -2.41 -26.22 -8.27
N LEU A 115 -2.98 -25.08 -8.70
CA LEU A 115 -2.60 -23.75 -8.22
C LEU A 115 -2.58 -23.62 -6.69
N PRO A 116 -3.58 -24.04 -5.90
CA PRO A 116 -3.52 -23.92 -4.44
C PRO A 116 -2.30 -24.60 -3.81
N SER A 117 -1.91 -25.78 -4.32
CA SER A 117 -0.69 -26.49 -3.86
C SER A 117 0.60 -25.84 -4.35
N PHE A 118 0.58 -25.19 -5.51
CA PHE A 118 1.72 -24.44 -6.01
C PHE A 118 1.95 -23.17 -5.17
N CYS A 119 0.87 -22.47 -4.83
CA CYS A 119 0.94 -21.26 -4.04
C CYS A 119 1.50 -21.50 -2.63
N SER A 120 1.09 -22.59 -1.96
CA SER A 120 1.63 -22.95 -0.65
C SER A 120 3.07 -23.49 -0.74
N SER A 121 3.35 -24.49 -1.56
CA SER A 121 4.69 -25.10 -1.67
C SER A 121 5.78 -24.12 -2.15
N ALA A 122 5.44 -23.11 -2.96
CA ALA A 122 6.40 -22.15 -3.50
C ALA A 122 6.31 -20.73 -2.90
N ASN A 123 5.45 -20.49 -1.92
CA ASN A 123 5.23 -19.19 -1.27
C ASN A 123 4.91 -18.07 -2.29
N LEU A 124 3.78 -18.24 -3.00
CA LEU A 124 3.21 -17.23 -3.89
C LEU A 124 2.13 -16.40 -3.17
N PHE A 125 1.97 -15.17 -3.66
CA PHE A 125 0.75 -14.42 -3.47
C PHE A 125 -0.35 -14.96 -4.40
N CYS A 126 -1.34 -15.63 -3.81
CA CYS A 126 -2.53 -16.13 -4.49
C CYS A 126 -3.76 -15.81 -3.65
N PHE A 127 -4.91 -15.62 -4.29
CA PHE A 127 -6.17 -15.59 -3.56
C PHE A 127 -6.66 -17.02 -3.27
N PRO A 128 -7.21 -17.28 -2.07
CA PRO A 128 -7.97 -18.51 -1.85
C PRO A 128 -9.25 -18.47 -2.69
N ASP A 129 -9.71 -19.63 -3.14
CA ASP A 129 -11.04 -19.79 -3.73
C ASP A 129 -12.08 -19.30 -2.70
N LEU A 130 -12.84 -18.25 -3.06
CA LEU A 130 -13.77 -17.62 -2.12
C LEU A 130 -14.89 -18.58 -1.74
N SER A 131 -15.13 -18.71 -0.43
CA SER A 131 -16.26 -19.47 0.07
C SER A 131 -17.61 -18.86 -0.38
N PRO A 132 -18.66 -19.69 -0.52
CA PRO A 132 -19.99 -19.19 -0.90
C PRO A 132 -20.48 -18.07 0.01
N SER A 133 -21.15 -17.07 -0.58
CA SER A 133 -21.64 -15.90 0.14
C SER A 133 -22.75 -16.25 1.13
N ASN A 134 -22.65 -15.74 2.36
CA ASN A 134 -23.78 -15.72 3.27
C ASN A 134 -24.74 -14.56 2.94
N ARG A 135 -26.02 -14.77 3.26
CA ARG A 135 -26.99 -13.71 3.56
C ARG A 135 -27.35 -13.82 5.04
N ASP A 136 -27.33 -12.70 5.75
CA ASP A 136 -27.91 -12.58 7.09
C ASP A 136 -29.10 -11.62 6.99
N ASP A 137 -30.32 -12.15 7.15
CA ASP A 137 -31.58 -11.42 6.93
C ASP A 137 -32.16 -10.83 8.25
N THR A 138 -31.41 -10.86 9.36
CA THR A 138 -31.82 -10.38 10.70
C THR A 138 -31.05 -9.14 11.14
N ASP A 139 -31.77 -8.17 11.73
CA ASP A 139 -31.23 -6.93 12.29
C ASP A 139 -30.18 -7.25 13.36
N SER A 140 -29.02 -6.57 13.37
CA SER A 140 -27.92 -6.92 14.30
C SER A 140 -26.95 -5.77 14.57
N ASP A 141 -26.24 -5.86 15.71
CA ASP A 141 -25.13 -4.98 16.10
C ASP A 141 -23.81 -5.76 16.06
N PHE A 142 -23.00 -5.55 15.02
CA PHE A 142 -21.78 -6.33 14.75
C PHE A 142 -20.51 -5.57 15.14
N ALA A 143 -19.68 -6.17 16.01
CA ALA A 143 -18.43 -5.58 16.46
C ALA A 143 -17.28 -5.71 15.44
N VAL A 144 -17.00 -6.93 14.96
CA VAL A 144 -15.91 -7.24 14.01
C VAL A 144 -16.34 -8.42 13.14
N TYR A 145 -15.98 -8.38 11.86
CA TYR A 145 -15.89 -9.55 10.97
C TYR A 145 -14.46 -9.67 10.43
N ASN A 146 -14.07 -10.84 9.92
CA ASN A 146 -12.80 -11.07 9.21
C ASN A 146 -12.99 -12.29 8.27
N ASN A 147 -12.26 -12.32 7.14
CA ASN A 147 -12.16 -13.48 6.21
C ASN A 147 -13.48 -14.09 5.68
N LYS A 148 -14.51 -13.27 5.40
CA LYS A 148 -15.80 -13.72 4.84
C LYS A 148 -16.40 -12.71 3.85
N ASN A 149 -16.93 -13.21 2.73
CA ASN A 149 -17.61 -12.39 1.71
C ASN A 149 -19.11 -12.20 2.06
N PHE A 150 -19.53 -10.94 2.21
CA PHE A 150 -20.95 -10.58 2.32
C PHE A 150 -21.50 -10.11 0.97
N THR A 151 -22.47 -10.83 0.40
CA THR A 151 -23.13 -10.36 -0.83
C THR A 151 -24.29 -9.38 -0.56
N ASN A 152 -24.96 -9.49 0.59
CA ASN A 152 -26.11 -8.65 0.90
C ASN A 152 -26.37 -8.60 2.42
N TYR A 153 -26.63 -7.40 2.95
CA TYR A 153 -27.06 -7.16 4.34
C TYR A 153 -28.02 -5.95 4.42
N GLY A 154 -28.88 -5.89 5.43
CA GLY A 154 -29.81 -4.78 5.72
C GLY A 154 -30.79 -4.39 4.60
N SER A 155 -30.86 -5.17 3.52
CA SER A 155 -31.49 -4.76 2.26
C SER A 155 -32.93 -5.26 2.16
N GLY A 156 -33.85 -4.43 1.65
CA GLY A 156 -35.29 -4.71 1.62
C GLY A 156 -36.02 -4.62 2.97
N LYS A 157 -35.33 -4.17 4.03
CA LYS A 157 -35.89 -3.98 5.39
C LYS A 157 -36.97 -2.89 5.42
N VAL A 158 -37.92 -2.97 6.37
CA VAL A 158 -39.02 -2.00 6.53
C VAL A 158 -39.11 -1.53 7.98
N GLY A 159 -38.50 -0.38 8.29
CA GLY A 159 -38.26 0.08 9.65
C GLY A 159 -37.21 -0.79 10.38
N GLY A 160 -36.51 -0.20 11.34
CA GLY A 160 -35.42 -0.87 12.07
C GLY A 160 -34.17 0.00 12.21
N VAL A 161 -33.13 -0.58 12.80
CA VAL A 161 -31.79 0.02 12.88
C VAL A 161 -30.73 -1.08 12.75
N ASP A 162 -29.90 -1.04 11.71
CA ASP A 162 -28.70 -1.87 11.60
C ASP A 162 -27.45 -1.09 12.05
N SER A 163 -26.57 -1.77 12.79
CA SER A 163 -25.34 -1.20 13.35
C SER A 163 -24.15 -2.11 13.06
N PHE A 164 -23.18 -1.59 12.33
CA PHE A 164 -22.04 -2.36 11.87
C PHE A 164 -20.74 -1.61 12.16
N LYS A 165 -19.88 -2.17 13.02
CA LYS A 165 -18.67 -1.47 13.47
C LYS A 165 -17.50 -1.66 12.50
N ASN A 166 -16.81 -2.80 12.50
CA ASN A 166 -15.62 -3.04 11.66
C ASN A 166 -15.82 -4.28 10.75
N TYR A 167 -15.60 -4.18 9.43
CA TYR A 167 -15.77 -5.34 8.50
C TYR A 167 -14.48 -6.15 8.31
N SER A 168 -13.33 -5.54 8.55
CA SER A 168 -12.07 -6.23 8.86
C SER A 168 -11.30 -5.48 9.95
N ASP A 169 -10.71 -6.21 10.90
CA ASP A 169 -9.92 -5.63 12.00
C ASP A 169 -8.55 -6.30 12.13
N GLY A 170 -7.48 -5.50 12.04
CA GLY A 170 -6.06 -5.84 12.21
C GLY A 170 -5.42 -6.68 11.09
N GLU A 171 -6.11 -7.72 10.63
CA GLU A 171 -5.49 -8.81 9.85
C GLU A 171 -5.21 -8.46 8.37
N PRO A 172 -4.02 -8.78 7.84
CA PRO A 172 -3.72 -8.70 6.41
C PRO A 172 -4.55 -9.68 5.57
N VAL A 173 -5.69 -9.23 5.04
CA VAL A 173 -6.55 -10.03 4.15
C VAL A 173 -6.23 -9.71 2.68
N PRO A 174 -5.81 -10.69 1.85
CA PRO A 174 -5.52 -10.46 0.43
C PRO A 174 -6.68 -9.84 -0.36
N ASN A 175 -7.92 -10.28 -0.09
CA ASN A 175 -9.12 -9.87 -0.81
C ASN A 175 -10.32 -9.79 0.16
N LEU A 176 -10.90 -8.59 0.28
CA LEU A 176 -12.00 -8.28 1.19
C LEU A 176 -13.16 -7.68 0.38
N SER A 177 -14.35 -8.29 0.41
CA SER A 177 -15.46 -7.90 -0.48
C SER A 177 -16.84 -7.96 0.20
N PHE A 178 -17.50 -6.80 0.25
CA PHE A 178 -18.89 -6.61 0.69
C PHE A 178 -19.70 -6.05 -0.47
N HIS A 179 -20.63 -6.79 -1.07
CA HIS A 179 -21.36 -6.26 -2.23
C HIS A 179 -22.43 -5.24 -1.81
N ARG A 180 -23.37 -5.55 -0.91
CA ARG A 180 -24.51 -4.64 -0.63
C ARG A 180 -24.85 -4.49 0.85
N TYR A 181 -25.05 -3.25 1.28
CA TYR A 181 -25.54 -2.86 2.60
C TYR A 181 -26.70 -1.87 2.46
N SER A 182 -27.84 -2.18 3.08
CA SER A 182 -29.05 -1.33 3.11
C SER A 182 -29.59 -0.89 1.73
N GLY A 183 -29.53 -1.77 0.73
CA GLY A 183 -30.17 -1.52 -0.55
C GLY A 183 -31.69 -1.72 -0.48
N GLU A 184 -32.47 -0.94 -1.23
CA GLU A 184 -33.91 -1.17 -1.42
C GLU A 184 -34.75 -1.19 -0.11
N SER A 185 -34.20 -0.70 1.01
CA SER A 185 -34.87 -0.63 2.32
C SER A 185 -35.82 0.56 2.42
N THR A 186 -36.78 0.51 3.35
CA THR A 186 -37.82 1.54 3.57
C THR A 186 -37.87 1.96 5.04
N SER A 187 -37.79 3.27 5.33
CA SER A 187 -37.80 3.86 6.68
C SER A 187 -36.76 3.28 7.64
N HIS A 188 -35.68 2.71 7.10
CA HIS A 188 -34.63 2.01 7.84
C HIS A 188 -33.49 2.96 8.19
N ASN A 189 -32.88 2.77 9.36
CA ASN A 189 -31.71 3.54 9.78
C ASN A 189 -30.48 2.63 9.82
N ASP A 190 -29.34 3.12 9.36
CA ASP A 190 -28.15 2.28 9.26
C ASP A 190 -26.89 3.03 9.68
N LYS A 191 -26.00 2.35 10.38
CA LYS A 191 -24.69 2.87 10.78
C LYS A 191 -23.60 1.90 10.40
N PHE A 192 -22.56 2.38 9.72
CA PHE A 192 -21.33 1.64 9.46
C PHE A 192 -20.16 2.48 9.99
N ASN A 193 -19.32 1.96 10.89
CA ASN A 193 -18.18 2.75 11.36
C ASN A 193 -16.97 2.65 10.41
N SER A 194 -16.39 1.48 10.20
CA SER A 194 -15.18 1.30 9.40
C SER A 194 -15.25 0.05 8.53
N TYR A 195 -15.08 0.19 7.21
CA TYR A 195 -15.01 -1.00 6.33
C TYR A 195 -13.74 -1.81 6.65
N SER A 196 -12.58 -1.16 6.64
CA SER A 196 -11.40 -1.62 7.37
C SER A 196 -11.08 -0.67 8.53
N SER A 197 -10.54 -1.16 9.64
CA SER A 197 -10.03 -0.33 10.74
C SER A 197 -8.52 -0.13 10.63
N GLN A 198 -7.74 -1.21 10.58
CA GLN A 198 -6.31 -1.22 10.24
C GLN A 198 -5.94 -2.56 9.58
N GLY A 199 -4.97 -2.57 8.66
CA GLY A 199 -4.45 -3.81 8.04
C GLY A 199 -3.67 -3.57 6.74
N GLN A 200 -2.92 -4.58 6.30
CA GLN A 200 -2.29 -4.62 4.97
C GLN A 200 -3.22 -5.38 4.00
N PHE A 201 -4.11 -4.64 3.35
CA PHE A 201 -4.97 -5.17 2.28
C PHE A 201 -4.30 -4.97 0.91
N ILE A 202 -4.86 -5.64 -0.10
CA ILE A 202 -4.41 -5.58 -1.51
C ILE A 202 -5.61 -5.45 -2.45
N ASN A 203 -6.75 -6.04 -2.07
CA ASN A 203 -8.04 -5.73 -2.67
C ASN A 203 -9.10 -5.47 -1.60
N GLN A 204 -9.75 -4.32 -1.66
CA GLN A 204 -10.94 -3.99 -0.88
C GLN A 204 -12.06 -3.57 -1.84
N ARG A 205 -13.25 -4.18 -1.74
CA ARG A 205 -14.38 -3.86 -2.62
C ARG A 205 -15.72 -3.77 -1.91
N PHE A 206 -16.32 -2.58 -1.92
CA PHE A 206 -17.70 -2.33 -1.53
C PHE A 206 -18.52 -1.95 -2.77
N ASP A 207 -19.55 -2.71 -3.18
CA ASP A 207 -20.36 -2.25 -4.34
C ASP A 207 -21.39 -1.18 -3.95
N LYS A 208 -22.24 -1.41 -2.95
CA LYS A 208 -23.40 -0.54 -2.68
C LYS A 208 -23.69 -0.32 -1.20
N TYR A 209 -23.79 0.95 -0.82
CA TYR A 209 -24.42 1.40 0.43
C TYR A 209 -25.72 2.16 0.11
N GLY A 210 -26.81 1.88 0.83
CA GLY A 210 -28.03 2.70 0.84
C GLY A 210 -28.76 2.88 -0.50
N SER A 211 -28.43 2.08 -1.52
CA SER A 211 -28.89 2.32 -2.90
C SER A 211 -30.36 1.96 -3.09
N SER A 212 -31.11 2.81 -3.80
CA SER A 212 -32.55 2.62 -4.06
C SER A 212 -33.44 2.55 -2.79
N ALA A 213 -32.92 2.96 -1.63
CA ALA A 213 -33.64 2.95 -0.36
C ALA A 213 -34.51 4.20 -0.16
N THR A 214 -35.66 4.06 0.50
CA THR A 214 -36.66 5.12 0.70
C THR A 214 -36.82 5.45 2.19
N ASP A 215 -36.91 6.73 2.57
CA ASP A 215 -37.01 7.20 3.95
C ASP A 215 -35.87 6.71 4.89
N GLY A 216 -35.90 7.13 6.16
CA GLY A 216 -34.90 6.75 7.16
C GLY A 216 -33.56 7.49 6.98
N ALA A 217 -32.47 6.85 7.43
CA ALA A 217 -31.15 7.47 7.48
C ALA A 217 -30.01 6.47 7.20
N GLY A 218 -28.85 6.95 6.77
CA GLY A 218 -27.59 6.19 6.74
C GLY A 218 -26.41 7.04 7.17
N ASP A 219 -25.52 6.46 7.98
CA ASP A 219 -24.26 7.08 8.40
C ASP A 219 -23.10 6.10 8.20
N PHE A 220 -22.02 6.58 7.59
CA PHE A 220 -20.78 5.83 7.38
C PHE A 220 -19.60 6.68 7.87
N SER A 221 -18.83 6.22 8.87
CA SER A 221 -17.66 7.00 9.32
C SER A 221 -16.55 6.94 8.28
N THR A 222 -15.93 5.78 8.05
CA THR A 222 -14.74 5.68 7.18
C THR A 222 -14.71 4.42 6.32
N TYR A 223 -14.29 4.54 5.05
CA TYR A 223 -14.03 3.36 4.24
C TYR A 223 -12.65 2.76 4.55
N ASN A 224 -11.56 3.54 4.41
CA ASN A 224 -10.19 3.06 4.66
C ASN A 224 -9.36 4.12 5.45
N PRO A 225 -9.34 4.06 6.80
CA PRO A 225 -8.98 5.19 7.69
C PRO A 225 -7.48 5.43 7.95
N ASP A 226 -6.64 4.40 7.78
CA ASP A 226 -5.19 4.39 8.02
C ASP A 226 -4.52 3.59 6.87
N ASN A 227 -4.81 3.96 5.61
CA ASN A 227 -4.51 3.08 4.48
C ASN A 227 -3.00 2.88 4.25
N ASN A 228 -2.53 1.66 4.01
CA ASN A 228 -1.20 1.46 3.42
C ASN A 228 -1.15 0.33 2.37
N ASP A 229 -2.30 0.04 1.78
CA ASP A 229 -2.58 -0.87 0.67
C ASP A 229 -1.96 -0.33 -0.64
N LEU A 230 -1.06 -1.10 -1.27
CA LEU A 230 -0.44 -0.75 -2.56
C LEU A 230 -1.26 -1.22 -3.78
N GLY A 231 -2.41 -1.86 -3.55
CA GLY A 231 -3.30 -2.43 -4.56
C GLY A 231 -4.54 -1.58 -4.81
N LEU A 232 -5.71 -2.23 -4.80
CA LEU A 232 -6.98 -1.66 -5.24
C LEU A 232 -7.99 -1.54 -4.09
N SER A 233 -8.37 -0.31 -3.77
CA SER A 233 -9.51 -0.01 -2.90
C SER A 233 -10.64 0.60 -3.73
N GLN A 234 -11.81 -0.05 -3.71
CA GLN A 234 -12.95 0.27 -4.58
C GLN A 234 -14.28 0.32 -3.81
N PHE A 235 -14.91 1.49 -3.82
CA PHE A 235 -16.33 1.64 -3.49
C PHE A 235 -17.11 1.96 -4.77
N ALA A 236 -18.13 1.19 -5.17
CA ALA A 236 -18.91 1.60 -6.35
C ALA A 236 -19.84 2.77 -6.00
N THR A 237 -20.92 2.58 -5.24
CA THR A 237 -21.95 3.63 -5.07
C THR A 237 -22.47 3.79 -3.65
N TYR A 238 -22.59 5.05 -3.21
CA TYR A 238 -23.26 5.44 -1.97
C TYR A 238 -24.59 6.16 -2.28
N SER A 239 -25.72 5.64 -1.78
CA SER A 239 -27.07 6.22 -1.86
C SER A 239 -27.57 6.66 -3.26
N ASN A 240 -27.04 6.08 -4.34
CA ASN A 240 -27.63 6.25 -5.66
C ASN A 240 -29.12 5.83 -5.64
N GLN A 241 -29.99 6.58 -6.31
CA GLN A 241 -31.43 6.31 -6.42
C GLN A 241 -32.22 6.30 -5.09
N GLY A 242 -31.65 6.76 -3.97
CA GLY A 242 -32.36 6.85 -2.69
C GLY A 242 -33.44 7.95 -2.68
N ASN A 243 -34.56 7.74 -1.97
CA ASN A 243 -35.73 8.65 -1.94
C ASN A 243 -36.02 9.12 -0.50
N ARG A 244 -35.90 10.42 -0.21
CA ARG A 244 -36.14 11.08 1.09
C ARG A 244 -35.36 10.51 2.29
N ARG A 245 -34.36 9.66 2.03
CA ARG A 245 -33.45 9.08 3.01
C ARG A 245 -32.27 10.02 3.29
N ALA A 246 -32.07 10.44 4.54
CA ALA A 246 -30.93 11.28 4.90
C ALA A 246 -29.62 10.48 4.95
N GLN A 247 -28.49 11.07 4.56
CA GLN A 247 -27.24 10.35 4.37
C GLN A 247 -26.01 11.14 4.84
N SER A 248 -25.08 10.48 5.53
CA SER A 248 -23.74 11.01 5.83
C SER A 248 -22.63 9.99 5.60
N PHE A 249 -21.54 10.44 4.98
CA PHE A 249 -20.27 9.73 4.90
C PHE A 249 -19.18 10.68 5.43
N SER A 250 -18.38 10.26 6.40
CA SER A 250 -17.34 11.16 6.92
C SER A 250 -16.12 11.15 6.00
N THR A 251 -15.40 10.03 5.88
CA THR A 251 -14.16 10.00 5.07
C THR A 251 -14.06 8.75 4.19
N TYR A 252 -13.65 8.89 2.93
CA TYR A 252 -13.35 7.70 2.11
C TYR A 252 -11.96 7.15 2.45
N SER A 253 -10.87 7.91 2.36
CA SER A 253 -9.58 7.51 2.94
C SER A 253 -8.82 8.65 3.63
N ASN A 254 -8.03 8.27 4.64
CA ASN A 254 -7.31 9.13 5.56
C ASN A 254 -5.93 8.54 5.88
N LYS A 255 -4.96 9.41 6.21
CA LYS A 255 -3.66 9.08 6.84
C LYS A 255 -2.93 7.86 6.26
N GLY A 256 -2.72 7.86 4.95
CA GLY A 256 -2.28 6.65 4.26
C GLY A 256 -1.44 6.80 2.99
N ASN A 257 -0.70 5.75 2.65
CA ASN A 257 0.01 5.59 1.38
C ASN A 257 -0.73 4.53 0.55
N ALA A 258 -1.54 4.95 -0.41
CA ALA A 258 -2.44 4.08 -1.17
C ALA A 258 -1.94 3.81 -2.61
N GLY A 259 -2.29 2.64 -3.15
CA GLY A 259 -2.16 2.32 -4.57
C GLY A 259 -3.20 3.09 -5.39
N LYS A 260 -4.25 2.40 -5.82
CA LYS A 260 -5.31 2.94 -6.67
C LYS A 260 -6.66 2.93 -5.95
N GLU A 261 -7.21 4.14 -5.80
CA GLU A 261 -8.45 4.42 -5.09
C GLU A 261 -9.59 4.70 -6.07
N SER A 262 -10.78 4.14 -5.83
CA SER A 262 -11.91 4.23 -6.78
C SER A 262 -13.26 4.30 -6.08
N PHE A 263 -13.88 5.49 -6.06
CA PHE A 263 -15.28 5.68 -5.72
C PHE A 263 -16.09 5.93 -7.01
N SER A 264 -17.16 5.18 -7.35
CA SER A 264 -17.91 5.52 -8.57
C SER A 264 -18.81 6.74 -8.34
N SER A 265 -19.76 6.72 -7.42
CA SER A 265 -20.63 7.89 -7.19
C SER A 265 -21.29 8.00 -5.82
N TYR A 266 -21.66 9.22 -5.46
CA TYR A 266 -22.47 9.55 -4.28
C TYR A 266 -23.78 10.21 -4.72
N GLY A 267 -24.94 9.74 -4.22
CA GLY A 267 -26.23 10.45 -4.31
C GLY A 267 -26.88 10.56 -5.70
N ASN A 268 -26.26 9.99 -6.74
CA ASN A 268 -26.73 10.12 -8.13
C ASN A 268 -28.18 9.62 -8.32
N ASN A 269 -29.01 10.42 -8.98
CA ASN A 269 -30.44 10.17 -9.24
C ASN A 269 -31.30 9.95 -7.98
N GLY A 270 -30.86 10.41 -6.80
CA GLY A 270 -31.69 10.40 -5.59
C GLY A 270 -32.80 11.47 -5.63
N GLU A 271 -33.84 11.31 -4.82
CA GLU A 271 -34.96 12.26 -4.68
C GLU A 271 -35.10 12.70 -3.21
N GLY A 272 -35.40 13.97 -2.94
CA GLY A 272 -35.90 14.46 -1.64
C GLY A 272 -34.95 14.32 -0.44
N ALA A 273 -33.69 13.97 -0.65
CA ALA A 273 -32.74 13.50 0.36
C ALA A 273 -31.62 14.52 0.65
N ARG A 274 -31.12 14.55 1.91
CA ARG A 274 -29.89 15.27 2.27
C ARG A 274 -28.68 14.35 2.14
N ASN A 275 -27.71 14.76 1.32
CA ASN A 275 -26.40 14.12 1.24
C ASN A 275 -25.34 14.96 1.96
N GLU A 276 -24.52 14.32 2.80
CA GLU A 276 -23.34 14.92 3.42
C GLU A 276 -22.11 14.03 3.21
N PHE A 277 -21.03 14.59 2.65
CA PHE A 277 -19.74 13.92 2.52
C PHE A 277 -18.63 14.84 3.04
N LYS A 278 -17.84 14.42 4.04
CA LYS A 278 -16.87 15.33 4.67
C LYS A 278 -15.52 15.33 3.95
N ALA A 279 -14.96 14.18 3.59
CA ALA A 279 -13.70 14.11 2.83
C ALA A 279 -13.62 12.88 1.92
N TYR A 280 -13.25 13.05 0.64
CA TYR A 280 -12.85 11.90 -0.17
C TYR A 280 -11.44 11.42 0.24
N LEU A 281 -10.49 12.35 0.30
CA LEU A 281 -9.09 12.08 0.65
C LEU A 281 -8.56 13.17 1.57
N HIS A 282 -7.88 12.77 2.64
CA HIS A 282 -7.30 13.66 3.65
C HIS A 282 -5.97 13.10 4.17
N ASP A 283 -4.88 13.88 4.17
CA ASP A 283 -3.57 13.46 4.73
C ASP A 283 -3.05 12.15 4.08
N THR A 284 -3.22 11.99 2.76
CA THR A 284 -3.03 10.73 2.00
C THR A 284 -2.12 10.90 0.77
N ASN A 285 -1.37 9.86 0.43
CA ASN A 285 -0.56 9.76 -0.78
C ASN A 285 -1.06 8.58 -1.63
N ALA A 286 -1.94 8.83 -2.60
CA ALA A 286 -2.49 7.78 -3.48
C ALA A 286 -1.89 7.89 -4.89
N MET A 287 -1.54 6.77 -5.54
CA MET A 287 -0.93 6.81 -6.88
C MET A 287 -1.93 7.24 -7.97
N GLU A 288 -3.18 6.77 -7.89
CA GLU A 288 -4.25 7.11 -8.83
C GLU A 288 -5.60 7.12 -8.12
N THR A 289 -6.44 8.12 -8.39
CA THR A 289 -7.74 8.28 -7.73
C THR A 289 -8.88 8.44 -8.75
N HIS A 290 -10.02 7.80 -8.50
CA HIS A 290 -11.21 7.88 -9.36
C HIS A 290 -12.42 8.27 -8.53
N PHE A 291 -13.09 9.39 -8.88
CA PHE A 291 -14.42 9.70 -8.35
C PHE A 291 -15.34 10.15 -9.48
N LYS A 292 -16.26 9.32 -10.00
CA LYS A 292 -16.99 9.75 -11.22
C LYS A 292 -17.86 10.98 -10.94
N SER A 293 -18.69 10.97 -9.89
CA SER A 293 -19.69 12.02 -9.70
C SER A 293 -20.29 12.12 -8.29
N TYR A 294 -20.70 13.33 -7.91
CA TYR A 294 -21.52 13.62 -6.73
C TYR A 294 -22.85 14.27 -7.13
N SER A 295 -23.98 13.73 -6.67
CA SER A 295 -25.36 14.21 -6.89
C SER A 295 -25.74 14.51 -8.35
N GLU A 296 -25.23 13.70 -9.30
CA GLU A 296 -25.61 13.77 -10.73
C GLU A 296 -27.13 13.48 -10.84
N ALA A 297 -27.88 14.41 -11.47
CA ALA A 297 -29.34 14.33 -11.66
C ALA A 297 -30.19 14.12 -10.39
N ALA A 298 -29.73 14.54 -9.20
CA ALA A 298 -30.52 14.46 -7.96
C ALA A 298 -31.73 15.43 -7.96
N HIS A 299 -32.83 15.05 -7.31
CA HIS A 299 -34.14 15.72 -7.43
C HIS A 299 -34.74 16.19 -6.09
N GLY A 300 -34.65 17.49 -5.80
CA GLY A 300 -35.35 18.19 -4.73
C GLY A 300 -34.86 17.94 -3.29
N GLY A 301 -35.25 18.85 -2.39
CA GLY A 301 -35.49 18.50 -0.98
C GLY A 301 -34.40 18.71 0.08
N ALA A 302 -33.16 19.09 -0.25
CA ALA A 302 -32.14 19.33 0.80
C ALA A 302 -30.98 20.28 0.43
N ASN A 303 -30.12 20.52 1.43
CA ASN A 303 -28.80 21.08 1.29
C ASN A 303 -27.78 19.94 1.14
N ASP A 304 -27.31 19.70 -0.08
CA ASP A 304 -26.24 18.75 -0.36
C ASP A 304 -24.87 19.38 -0.05
N THR A 305 -24.03 18.65 0.68
CA THR A 305 -22.75 19.15 1.17
C THR A 305 -21.62 18.18 0.88
N PHE A 306 -20.60 18.66 0.17
CA PHE A 306 -19.31 18.00 0.08
C PHE A 306 -18.25 18.96 0.65
N LYS A 307 -17.49 18.54 1.65
CA LYS A 307 -16.52 19.44 2.30
C LYS A 307 -15.15 19.42 1.61
N SER A 308 -14.48 18.27 1.41
CA SER A 308 -13.21 18.25 0.67
C SER A 308 -13.01 17.06 -0.29
N TYR A 309 -12.64 17.35 -1.54
CA TYR A 309 -11.96 16.41 -2.42
C TYR A 309 -10.47 16.74 -2.41
N GLY A 310 -9.65 15.86 -1.84
CA GLY A 310 -8.21 16.11 -1.64
C GLY A 310 -7.92 17.28 -0.70
N ALA A 311 -7.45 16.96 0.50
CA ALA A 311 -6.89 17.93 1.43
C ALA A 311 -5.60 17.39 2.03
N ASP A 312 -4.54 18.20 2.02
CA ASP A 312 -3.26 17.88 2.64
C ASP A 312 -2.62 16.54 2.16
N GLY A 313 -2.82 16.15 0.90
CA GLY A 313 -2.29 14.91 0.29
C GLY A 313 -1.57 15.07 -1.06
N ALA A 314 -1.01 13.99 -1.60
CA ALA A 314 -0.28 13.98 -2.87
C ALA A 314 -0.79 12.89 -3.84
N PHE A 315 -1.18 13.28 -5.05
CA PHE A 315 -1.93 12.44 -6.00
C PHE A 315 -1.44 12.63 -7.44
N PRO A 316 -0.62 11.72 -8.00
CA PRO A 316 -0.13 11.86 -9.38
C PRO A 316 -1.25 11.98 -10.42
N ILE A 317 -2.32 11.18 -10.31
CA ILE A 317 -3.43 11.19 -11.27
C ILE A 317 -4.76 11.13 -10.52
N GLU A 318 -5.70 12.02 -10.86
CA GLU A 318 -7.03 12.08 -10.27
C GLU A 318 -8.13 12.16 -11.33
N PHE A 319 -9.30 11.56 -11.05
CA PHE A 319 -10.42 11.56 -11.98
C PHE A 319 -11.75 11.94 -11.31
N PHE A 320 -11.80 13.00 -10.48
CA PHE A 320 -13.08 13.67 -10.23
C PHE A 320 -13.59 14.28 -11.54
N LYS A 321 -14.87 14.16 -11.88
CA LYS A 321 -15.41 14.72 -13.14
C LYS A 321 -16.45 15.81 -12.91
N SER A 322 -17.44 15.55 -12.05
CA SER A 322 -18.63 16.41 -11.93
C SER A 322 -19.29 16.40 -10.56
N TYR A 323 -19.82 17.56 -10.16
CA TYR A 323 -20.67 17.75 -8.99
C TYR A 323 -21.98 18.44 -9.40
N GLY A 324 -23.14 17.93 -8.96
CA GLY A 324 -24.45 18.60 -9.06
C GLY A 324 -25.07 18.71 -10.46
N ASN A 325 -24.43 18.13 -11.49
CA ASN A 325 -24.87 18.29 -12.88
C ASN A 325 -26.32 17.82 -13.09
N GLY A 326 -27.15 18.68 -13.69
CA GLY A 326 -28.55 18.40 -14.05
C GLY A 326 -29.57 18.27 -12.91
N GLY A 327 -29.15 18.42 -11.65
CA GLY A 327 -30.01 18.29 -10.47
C GLY A 327 -30.99 19.46 -10.27
N ASN A 328 -31.83 19.37 -9.23
CA ASN A 328 -32.66 20.49 -8.76
C ASN A 328 -32.79 20.56 -7.21
N ALA A 329 -31.70 20.20 -6.51
CA ALA A 329 -31.61 20.26 -5.04
C ALA A 329 -31.82 21.70 -4.49
N GLY A 330 -31.99 21.84 -3.18
CA GLY A 330 -32.20 23.15 -2.55
C GLY A 330 -30.93 23.99 -2.55
N VAL A 331 -29.90 23.48 -1.89
CA VAL A 331 -28.55 24.07 -1.85
C VAL A 331 -27.52 23.05 -2.32
N GLU A 332 -26.65 23.46 -3.23
CA GLU A 332 -25.46 22.74 -3.66
C GLU A 332 -24.23 23.43 -3.06
N SER A 333 -23.45 22.71 -2.25
CA SER A 333 -22.26 23.29 -1.61
C SER A 333 -21.07 22.35 -1.64
N PHE A 334 -19.98 22.84 -2.23
CA PHE A 334 -18.69 22.16 -2.25
C PHE A 334 -17.65 23.11 -1.64
N LYS A 335 -17.03 22.76 -0.50
CA LYS A 335 -16.14 23.72 0.18
C LYS A 335 -14.77 23.79 -0.52
N GLU A 336 -14.04 22.68 -0.58
CA GLU A 336 -12.64 22.65 -1.03
C GLU A 336 -12.37 21.54 -2.07
N TYR A 337 -11.85 21.92 -3.24
CA TYR A 337 -11.22 21.00 -4.18
C TYR A 337 -9.72 21.23 -4.18
N ASN A 338 -8.97 20.21 -3.76
CA ASN A 338 -7.52 20.15 -3.76
C ASN A 338 -6.90 21.38 -3.09
N LEU A 339 -7.25 21.55 -1.82
CA LEU A 339 -6.62 22.53 -0.92
C LEU A 339 -5.36 21.89 -0.33
N ASN A 340 -4.20 22.50 -0.63
CA ASN A 340 -2.88 21.99 -0.27
C ASN A 340 -2.68 20.54 -0.78
N THR A 341 -2.34 20.40 -2.06
CA THR A 341 -2.02 19.10 -2.67
C THR A 341 -0.93 19.24 -3.74
N PHE A 342 -0.35 18.11 -4.13
CA PHE A 342 0.45 17.98 -5.35
C PHE A 342 -0.27 17.08 -6.36
N ILE A 343 -0.41 17.55 -7.61
CA ILE A 343 -1.19 16.87 -8.66
C ILE A 343 -0.39 16.83 -9.96
N ALA A 344 -0.30 15.67 -10.63
CA ALA A 344 0.33 15.58 -11.95
C ALA A 344 -0.66 15.56 -13.14
N SER A 345 -1.96 15.31 -12.92
CA SER A 345 -3.05 15.59 -13.89
C SER A 345 -4.43 15.69 -13.20
N ASP A 346 -5.05 16.87 -13.26
CA ASP A 346 -6.41 17.18 -12.80
C ASP A 346 -7.42 17.01 -13.95
N TYR A 347 -8.56 16.35 -13.69
CA TYR A 347 -9.62 16.09 -14.67
C TYR A 347 -11.02 16.60 -14.23
N PHE A 348 -11.14 17.37 -13.14
CA PHE A 348 -12.41 17.95 -12.72
C PHE A 348 -12.88 18.99 -13.73
N LYS A 349 -14.04 18.78 -14.37
CA LYS A 349 -14.46 19.58 -15.53
C LYS A 349 -15.61 20.53 -15.23
N THR A 350 -16.57 20.10 -14.42
CA THR A 350 -17.89 20.74 -14.33
C THR A 350 -18.46 20.78 -12.92
N TYR A 351 -18.96 21.95 -12.51
CA TYR A 351 -19.67 22.14 -11.26
C TYR A 351 -21.04 22.80 -11.52
N ALA A 352 -22.13 22.19 -11.04
CA ALA A 352 -23.51 22.62 -11.21
C ALA A 352 -23.94 22.81 -12.69
N GLU A 353 -23.39 22.02 -13.63
CA GLU A 353 -23.70 22.16 -15.06
C GLU A 353 -25.17 21.80 -15.35
N ASN A 354 -25.92 22.71 -15.97
CA ASN A 354 -27.36 22.61 -16.20
C ASN A 354 -28.21 22.39 -14.92
N SER A 355 -27.69 22.70 -13.72
CA SER A 355 -28.46 22.59 -12.48
C SER A 355 -29.68 23.52 -12.48
N LYS A 356 -30.73 23.11 -11.77
CA LYS A 356 -31.97 23.87 -11.53
C LYS A 356 -32.14 24.16 -10.03
N ALA A 357 -31.05 24.11 -9.25
CA ALA A 357 -31.09 24.26 -7.80
C ALA A 357 -31.66 25.62 -7.37
N SER A 358 -32.57 25.60 -6.41
CA SER A 358 -33.52 26.71 -6.22
C SER A 358 -33.09 27.78 -5.21
N GLN A 359 -32.05 27.56 -4.41
CA GLN A 359 -31.67 28.49 -3.33
C GLN A 359 -30.22 28.98 -3.43
N LYS A 360 -29.22 28.09 -3.41
CA LYS A 360 -27.80 28.51 -3.41
C LYS A 360 -26.86 27.48 -4.05
N VAL A 361 -25.84 28.01 -4.72
CA VAL A 361 -24.71 27.26 -5.27
C VAL A 361 -23.42 27.90 -4.73
N ASN A 362 -22.51 27.13 -4.13
CA ASN A 362 -21.35 27.70 -3.41
C ASN A 362 -20.11 26.80 -3.54
N PHE A 363 -19.04 27.37 -4.10
CA PHE A 363 -17.73 26.72 -4.22
C PHE A 363 -16.65 27.60 -3.59
N ALA A 364 -16.11 27.23 -2.43
CA ALA A 364 -15.26 28.15 -1.68
C ALA A 364 -13.83 28.24 -2.25
N ALA A 365 -13.17 27.12 -2.54
CA ALA A 365 -11.80 27.12 -3.10
C ALA A 365 -11.58 26.02 -4.14
N TYR A 366 -10.91 26.39 -5.24
CA TYR A 366 -10.45 25.47 -6.28
C TYR A 366 -8.97 25.68 -6.59
N GLY A 367 -8.21 24.59 -6.56
CA GLY A 367 -6.93 24.49 -7.28
C GLY A 367 -5.77 25.30 -6.70
N THR A 368 -5.81 25.66 -5.41
CA THR A 368 -4.76 26.40 -4.69
C THR A 368 -3.53 25.52 -4.37
N SER A 369 -3.06 24.78 -5.38
CA SER A 369 -2.18 23.62 -5.25
C SER A 369 -1.15 23.55 -6.39
N ILE A 370 -0.10 22.74 -6.21
CA ILE A 370 1.00 22.64 -7.18
C ILE A 370 0.63 21.59 -8.23
N SER A 371 0.16 22.05 -9.40
CA SER A 371 -0.13 21.21 -10.56
C SER A 371 1.02 21.16 -11.56
N ALA A 372 1.27 19.97 -12.13
CA ALA A 372 2.17 19.75 -13.26
C ALA A 372 1.61 20.20 -14.63
N ARG A 373 0.30 20.44 -14.74
CA ARG A 373 -0.42 20.57 -16.01
C ARG A 373 -1.56 21.60 -15.95
N PRO A 374 -2.06 22.05 -17.12
CA PRO A 374 -3.29 22.82 -17.18
C PRO A 374 -4.47 22.11 -16.52
N HIS A 375 -5.25 22.86 -15.76
CA HIS A 375 -6.45 22.38 -15.10
C HIS A 375 -7.61 22.27 -16.09
N ASP A 376 -8.37 21.18 -16.04
CA ASP A 376 -9.46 20.90 -16.98
C ASP A 376 -10.84 21.46 -16.53
N PHE A 377 -10.87 22.18 -15.40
CA PHE A 377 -12.06 22.82 -14.84
C PHE A 377 -12.49 24.00 -15.70
N THR A 378 -13.55 23.77 -16.47
CA THR A 378 -13.90 24.57 -17.63
C THR A 378 -15.32 25.15 -17.57
N ARG A 379 -16.19 24.62 -16.69
CA ARG A 379 -17.60 25.01 -16.59
C ARG A 379 -18.07 25.17 -15.14
N TYR A 380 -18.62 26.34 -14.83
CA TYR A 380 -19.18 26.67 -13.52
C TYR A 380 -20.60 27.24 -13.66
N GLY A 381 -21.61 26.48 -13.22
CA GLY A 381 -23.03 26.88 -13.33
C GLY A 381 -23.54 27.07 -14.76
N GLN A 382 -22.88 26.50 -15.77
CA GLN A 382 -23.23 26.74 -17.18
C GLN A 382 -24.69 26.31 -17.43
N ASN A 383 -25.47 27.19 -18.07
CA ASN A 383 -26.91 27.06 -18.34
C ASN A 383 -27.83 26.87 -17.11
N ALA A 384 -27.31 27.01 -15.90
CA ALA A 384 -28.06 26.69 -14.68
C ALA A 384 -29.17 27.73 -14.40
N LYS A 385 -30.33 27.29 -13.88
CA LYS A 385 -31.57 28.08 -13.86
C LYS A 385 -32.20 28.15 -12.45
N GLY A 386 -32.55 29.36 -12.04
CA GLY A 386 -33.24 29.63 -10.76
C GLY A 386 -32.42 30.45 -9.76
N HIS A 387 -31.11 30.59 -9.99
CA HIS A 387 -30.16 31.22 -9.06
C HIS A 387 -30.29 32.75 -8.99
N GLN A 388 -31.36 33.23 -8.36
CA GLN A 388 -31.50 34.65 -8.03
C GLN A 388 -30.55 35.02 -6.88
N ASN A 389 -29.34 35.42 -7.27
CA ASN A 389 -28.38 36.26 -6.53
C ASN A 389 -27.38 35.60 -5.56
N GLN A 390 -27.21 34.26 -5.51
CA GLN A 390 -26.12 33.62 -4.74
C GLN A 390 -25.49 32.40 -5.43
N ILE A 391 -24.64 32.66 -6.43
CA ILE A 391 -23.62 31.71 -6.90
C ILE A 391 -22.25 32.23 -6.41
N ASP A 392 -21.81 31.78 -5.23
CA ASP A 392 -20.60 32.28 -4.57
C ASP A 392 -19.34 31.49 -4.95
N PHE A 393 -18.28 32.20 -5.34
CA PHE A 393 -16.95 31.64 -5.59
C PHE A 393 -15.87 32.45 -4.87
N LYS A 394 -15.18 31.89 -3.86
CA LYS A 394 -14.28 32.70 -3.02
C LYS A 394 -12.84 32.82 -3.53
N THR A 395 -12.20 31.71 -3.93
CA THR A 395 -10.78 31.73 -4.35
C THR A 395 -10.51 30.82 -5.55
N TYR A 396 -10.11 31.42 -6.66
CA TYR A 396 -9.60 30.72 -7.86
C TYR A 396 -8.14 31.11 -8.08
N GLY A 397 -7.21 30.14 -8.17
CA GLY A 397 -5.81 30.49 -8.43
C GLY A 397 -4.85 29.31 -8.56
N SER A 398 -4.40 29.06 -9.79
CA SER A 398 -3.18 28.29 -10.09
C SER A 398 -2.59 28.78 -11.42
N ALA A 399 -1.26 28.70 -11.55
CA ALA A 399 -0.50 29.21 -12.70
C ALA A 399 -0.84 28.55 -14.06
N TYR A 400 -1.61 27.46 -14.07
CA TYR A 400 -2.03 26.75 -15.29
C TYR A 400 -3.55 26.65 -15.45
N THR A 401 -4.32 27.42 -14.70
CA THR A 401 -5.79 27.45 -14.82
C THR A 401 -6.27 28.12 -16.12
N LYS A 402 -7.30 27.54 -16.77
CA LYS A 402 -7.95 28.10 -17.98
C LYS A 402 -9.46 27.92 -17.93
N PHE A 403 -10.12 28.76 -17.15
CA PHE A 403 -11.58 28.89 -17.10
C PHE A 403 -12.13 29.24 -18.50
N LYS A 404 -13.21 28.59 -18.95
CA LYS A 404 -13.76 28.78 -20.31
C LYS A 404 -15.19 29.31 -20.31
N ASP A 405 -16.09 28.68 -19.55
CA ASP A 405 -17.51 28.98 -19.52
C ASP A 405 -18.06 29.13 -18.09
N TYR A 406 -18.93 30.11 -17.86
CA TYR A 406 -19.58 30.34 -16.57
C TYR A 406 -20.98 30.95 -16.74
N ALA A 407 -21.78 30.89 -15.66
CA ALA A 407 -23.10 31.52 -15.62
C ALA A 407 -22.99 33.05 -15.79
N LYS A 408 -23.66 33.60 -16.81
CA LYS A 408 -23.56 35.02 -17.22
C LYS A 408 -24.30 36.01 -16.30
N SER A 409 -24.94 35.52 -15.24
CA SER A 409 -25.76 36.30 -14.31
C SER A 409 -25.87 35.59 -12.96
N GLY A 410 -25.87 36.34 -11.85
CA GLY A 410 -26.05 35.79 -10.50
C GLY A 410 -24.78 35.24 -9.83
N VAL A 411 -23.60 35.45 -10.43
CA VAL A 411 -22.30 34.97 -9.91
C VAL A 411 -21.53 36.07 -9.19
N THR A 412 -21.00 35.73 -8.01
CA THR A 412 -20.18 36.58 -7.14
C THR A 412 -18.80 35.94 -6.94
N PHE A 413 -17.82 36.37 -7.75
CA PHE A 413 -16.40 36.06 -7.54
C PHE A 413 -15.79 37.01 -6.51
N ALA A 414 -15.24 36.49 -5.41
CA ALA A 414 -14.62 37.32 -4.37
C ALA A 414 -13.11 37.57 -4.62
N ASN A 415 -12.38 36.62 -5.21
CA ASN A 415 -10.96 36.75 -5.53
C ASN A 415 -10.53 35.83 -6.70
N TYR A 416 -9.61 36.32 -7.53
CA TYR A 416 -8.98 35.61 -8.64
C TYR A 416 -7.48 35.94 -8.65
N THR A 417 -6.63 34.92 -8.60
CA THR A 417 -5.17 35.09 -8.51
C THR A 417 -4.51 34.58 -9.79
N GLU A 418 -4.20 35.49 -10.70
CA GLU A 418 -3.48 35.18 -11.94
C GLU A 418 -1.96 35.15 -11.74
N GLY A 419 -1.27 34.26 -12.45
CA GLY A 419 0.05 34.60 -12.99
C GLY A 419 1.25 34.71 -12.04
N THR A 420 1.20 34.26 -10.79
CA THR A 420 2.41 34.06 -9.98
C THR A 420 2.51 32.64 -9.41
N PRO A 421 3.72 32.07 -9.29
CA PRO A 421 3.96 30.97 -8.36
C PRO A 421 3.50 31.37 -6.94
N VAL A 422 3.20 30.37 -6.10
CA VAL A 422 2.98 30.57 -4.65
C VAL A 422 4.10 31.47 -4.11
N PRO A 423 3.80 32.52 -3.32
CA PRO A 423 4.81 33.46 -2.84
C PRO A 423 6.02 32.71 -2.27
N LYS A 424 7.20 33.03 -2.80
CA LYS A 424 8.49 32.39 -2.48
C LYS A 424 8.53 32.09 -0.98
N PRO A 425 8.49 30.81 -0.54
CA PRO A 425 8.19 30.48 0.85
C PRO A 425 9.11 31.25 1.80
N SER A 426 8.50 32.05 2.68
CA SER A 426 9.20 32.69 3.79
C SER A 426 9.88 31.59 4.58
N SER A 427 11.22 31.57 4.58
CA SER A 427 12.08 30.43 4.94
C SER A 427 11.54 29.57 6.10
N GLY A 428 10.78 28.53 5.76
CA GLY A 428 9.99 27.78 6.73
C GLY A 428 8.97 26.82 6.11
N SER A 429 9.15 25.53 6.42
CA SER A 429 8.18 24.41 6.51
C SER A 429 7.20 24.07 5.37
N SER A 430 6.56 25.01 4.67
CA SER A 430 5.29 24.72 3.96
C SER A 430 5.37 23.81 2.72
N VAL A 431 6.55 23.65 2.10
CA VAL A 431 6.73 22.77 0.92
C VAL A 431 7.06 21.33 1.33
N ASN A 432 7.54 21.11 2.55
CA ASN A 432 8.05 19.81 3.03
C ASN A 432 6.95 18.79 3.39
N ARG A 433 5.72 18.98 2.91
CA ARG A 433 4.55 18.13 3.25
C ARG A 433 4.15 17.14 2.15
N TRP A 434 4.49 17.41 0.89
CA TRP A 434 4.05 16.61 -0.29
C TRP A 434 4.91 15.38 -0.58
N VAL A 435 6.06 15.29 0.07
CA VAL A 435 7.01 14.20 -0.04
C VAL A 435 7.52 13.93 1.36
N GLU A 436 7.45 12.67 1.78
CA GLU A 436 7.83 12.26 3.14
C GLU A 436 9.26 12.75 3.47
N PRO A 437 9.47 13.43 4.61
CA PRO A 437 10.79 13.93 5.00
C PRO A 437 11.86 12.82 4.97
N GLY A 438 12.98 13.11 4.30
CA GLY A 438 14.08 12.15 4.11
C GLY A 438 13.93 11.19 2.93
N LYS A 439 12.77 11.16 2.22
CA LYS A 439 12.58 10.31 1.03
C LYS A 439 13.55 10.64 -0.10
N PHE A 440 13.93 11.91 -0.22
CA PHE A 440 15.05 12.38 -1.03
C PHE A 440 15.93 13.32 -0.19
N PHE A 441 17.24 13.28 -0.41
CA PHE A 441 18.23 14.12 0.27
C PHE A 441 19.41 14.50 -0.67
N ARG A 442 20.28 15.40 -0.19
CA ARG A 442 21.50 15.85 -0.87
C ARG A 442 22.68 14.94 -0.49
N GLU A 443 23.67 14.75 -1.36
CA GLU A 443 24.85 13.90 -1.05
C GLU A 443 25.59 14.42 0.19
N SER A 444 25.62 15.75 0.36
CA SER A 444 26.21 16.43 1.53
C SER A 444 25.57 16.12 2.89
N MET A 445 24.44 15.40 2.93
CA MET A 445 23.79 14.92 4.16
C MET A 445 24.34 13.56 4.62
N LEU A 446 25.02 12.81 3.76
CA LEU A 446 25.74 11.60 4.13
C LEU A 446 27.08 11.97 4.79
N LYS A 447 26.99 12.49 6.02
CA LYS A 447 28.14 12.88 6.85
C LYS A 447 27.91 12.47 8.30
N ASN A 448 28.92 11.87 8.93
CA ASN A 448 28.88 11.45 10.33
C ASN A 448 28.51 12.63 11.26
N GLY A 449 27.54 12.41 12.15
CA GLY A 449 26.95 13.41 13.03
C GLY A 449 25.78 14.20 12.43
N THR A 450 25.39 13.94 11.18
CA THR A 450 24.21 14.59 10.56
C THR A 450 22.94 13.99 11.14
N LEU A 451 22.10 14.83 11.75
CA LEU A 451 20.71 14.51 12.09
C LEU A 451 19.82 14.74 10.85
N MET A 452 19.00 13.75 10.47
CA MET A 452 18.03 13.90 9.39
C MET A 452 16.81 12.98 9.61
N PRO A 453 15.62 13.35 9.10
CA PRO A 453 14.46 12.46 9.08
C PRO A 453 14.72 11.26 8.15
N MET A 454 14.17 10.10 8.52
CA MET A 454 14.14 8.90 7.70
C MET A 454 12.70 8.63 7.20
N PRO A 455 12.50 8.32 5.91
CA PRO A 455 11.17 7.98 5.38
C PRO A 455 10.68 6.62 5.90
N ASP A 456 9.48 6.21 5.51
CA ASP A 456 9.00 4.86 5.76
C ASP A 456 9.63 3.87 4.79
N ILE A 457 10.77 3.29 5.18
CA ILE A 457 11.48 2.31 4.36
C ILE A 457 10.90 0.89 4.46
N ARG A 458 9.84 0.66 5.26
CA ARG A 458 9.24 -0.67 5.45
C ARG A 458 8.56 -1.17 4.18
N ASP A 459 8.83 -2.41 3.80
CA ASP A 459 8.04 -3.09 2.79
C ASP A 459 6.68 -3.52 3.38
N ARG A 460 5.62 -3.32 2.61
CA ARG A 460 4.25 -3.70 2.97
C ARG A 460 3.58 -4.58 1.92
N MET A 461 4.33 -5.03 0.92
CA MET A 461 3.90 -6.10 0.03
C MET A 461 3.81 -7.44 0.79
N PRO A 462 2.89 -8.35 0.40
CA PRO A 462 2.79 -9.67 1.01
C PRO A 462 4.08 -10.46 0.75
N ARG A 463 4.52 -11.29 1.69
CA ARG A 463 5.73 -12.11 1.49
C ARG A 463 5.55 -13.04 0.30
N ARG A 464 6.57 -13.10 -0.57
CA ARG A 464 6.67 -13.96 -1.76
C ARG A 464 8.08 -14.49 -1.88
N SER A 465 8.26 -15.64 -2.52
CA SER A 465 9.57 -16.19 -2.88
C SER A 465 9.77 -16.20 -4.39
N PHE A 466 11.04 -16.19 -4.82
CA PHE A 466 11.38 -16.40 -6.23
C PHE A 466 10.93 -17.79 -6.67
N LEU A 467 10.58 -17.91 -7.95
CA LEU A 467 10.43 -19.21 -8.56
C LEU A 467 11.79 -19.69 -9.10
N PRO A 468 12.05 -21.01 -9.12
CA PRO A 468 13.23 -21.56 -9.77
C PRO A 468 13.19 -21.23 -11.26
N ARG A 469 14.34 -20.93 -11.88
CA ARG A 469 14.43 -20.63 -13.32
C ARG A 469 13.78 -21.72 -14.21
N SER A 470 13.81 -22.98 -13.78
CA SER A 470 13.15 -24.12 -14.45
C SER A 470 11.63 -24.01 -14.52
N ILE A 471 10.99 -23.26 -13.61
CA ILE A 471 9.55 -22.96 -13.65
C ILE A 471 9.32 -21.67 -14.43
N VAL A 472 10.01 -20.58 -14.08
CA VAL A 472 9.83 -19.23 -14.69
C VAL A 472 9.97 -19.26 -16.21
N SER A 473 10.99 -19.97 -16.74
CA SER A 473 11.23 -20.08 -18.18
C SER A 473 10.13 -20.81 -18.97
N ASN A 474 9.18 -21.46 -18.30
CA ASN A 474 8.00 -22.08 -18.91
C ASN A 474 6.70 -21.27 -18.67
N LEU A 475 6.75 -20.15 -17.96
CA LEU A 475 5.61 -19.25 -17.75
C LEU A 475 5.61 -18.12 -18.80
N PRO A 476 4.43 -17.72 -19.32
CA PRO A 476 4.31 -16.52 -20.14
C PRO A 476 4.51 -15.27 -19.27
N PHE A 477 5.28 -14.28 -19.76
CA PHE A 477 5.41 -12.98 -19.11
C PHE A 477 5.36 -11.86 -20.16
N THR A 478 4.14 -11.52 -20.60
CA THR A 478 3.86 -10.44 -21.55
C THR A 478 2.37 -10.10 -21.56
N SER A 479 2.00 -8.83 -21.75
CA SER A 479 0.60 -8.40 -21.90
C SER A 479 -0.13 -9.13 -23.04
N SER A 480 0.58 -9.47 -24.11
CA SER A 480 0.06 -10.25 -25.24
C SER A 480 -0.43 -11.66 -24.89
N LYS A 481 -0.07 -12.17 -23.70
CA LYS A 481 -0.49 -13.48 -23.17
C LYS A 481 -1.28 -13.39 -21.86
N LEU A 482 -1.87 -12.22 -21.57
CA LEU A 482 -2.65 -11.97 -20.36
C LEU A 482 -3.69 -13.05 -20.05
N ASN A 483 -4.42 -13.57 -21.05
CA ASN A 483 -5.42 -14.63 -20.83
C ASN A 483 -4.79 -15.93 -20.29
N GLN A 484 -3.62 -16.33 -20.80
CA GLN A 484 -2.90 -17.51 -20.29
C GLN A 484 -2.40 -17.27 -18.85
N LEU A 485 -1.97 -16.05 -18.54
CA LEU A 485 -1.62 -15.67 -17.16
C LEU A 485 -2.82 -15.71 -16.21
N LYS A 486 -4.00 -15.28 -16.68
CA LYS A 486 -5.25 -15.35 -15.93
C LYS A 486 -5.69 -16.79 -15.67
N GLU A 487 -5.57 -17.67 -16.67
CA GLU A 487 -5.80 -19.11 -16.52
C GLU A 487 -4.82 -19.76 -15.54
N ILE A 488 -3.54 -19.37 -15.57
CA ILE A 488 -2.49 -19.90 -14.66
C ILE A 488 -2.74 -19.50 -13.20
N PHE A 489 -3.09 -18.22 -12.95
CA PHE A 489 -3.22 -17.65 -11.60
C PHE A 489 -4.68 -17.43 -11.14
N HIS A 490 -5.64 -18.08 -11.81
CA HIS A 490 -7.10 -18.02 -11.54
C HIS A 490 -7.65 -16.58 -11.46
N ALA A 491 -7.08 -15.67 -12.25
CA ALA A 491 -7.39 -14.24 -12.20
C ALA A 491 -8.63 -13.90 -13.06
N SER A 492 -9.79 -13.84 -12.42
CA SER A 492 -11.07 -13.49 -13.07
C SER A 492 -11.07 -12.10 -13.74
N ASP A 493 -11.97 -11.90 -14.69
CA ASP A 493 -12.14 -10.61 -15.40
C ASP A 493 -12.42 -9.46 -14.44
N ASN A 494 -11.64 -8.37 -14.54
CA ASN A 494 -11.69 -7.20 -13.66
C ASN A 494 -11.44 -7.53 -12.17
N SER A 495 -10.77 -8.65 -11.88
CA SER A 495 -10.24 -8.94 -10.55
C SER A 495 -8.93 -8.20 -10.29
N THR A 496 -8.61 -7.99 -9.02
CA THR A 496 -7.34 -7.35 -8.64
C THR A 496 -6.12 -8.24 -8.92
N MET A 497 -6.26 -9.55 -9.08
CA MET A 497 -5.17 -10.38 -9.60
C MET A 497 -4.90 -10.07 -11.07
N GLU A 498 -5.96 -9.83 -11.86
CA GLU A 498 -5.80 -9.39 -13.25
C GLU A 498 -5.13 -8.01 -13.32
N SER A 499 -5.53 -7.07 -12.47
CA SER A 499 -4.89 -5.74 -12.38
C SER A 499 -3.42 -5.83 -11.99
N ILE A 500 -3.08 -6.52 -10.90
CA ILE A 500 -1.70 -6.77 -10.46
C ILE A 500 -0.84 -7.36 -11.60
N ILE A 501 -1.41 -8.31 -12.36
CA ILE A 501 -0.73 -8.89 -13.51
C ILE A 501 -0.56 -7.85 -14.63
N LYS A 502 -1.60 -7.07 -14.98
CA LYS A 502 -1.54 -6.01 -16.01
C LYS A 502 -0.52 -4.92 -15.66
N ASP A 503 -0.54 -4.42 -14.44
CA ASP A 503 0.24 -3.27 -13.99
C ASP A 503 1.73 -3.62 -13.93
N ALA A 504 2.08 -4.77 -13.34
CA ALA A 504 3.45 -5.29 -13.35
C ALA A 504 3.96 -5.55 -14.78
N LEU A 505 3.14 -6.12 -15.68
CA LEU A 505 3.51 -6.28 -17.09
C LEU A 505 3.73 -4.94 -17.78
N SER A 506 2.90 -3.93 -17.52
CA SER A 506 3.04 -2.58 -18.08
C SER A 506 4.38 -1.93 -17.70
N ASP A 507 4.76 -1.95 -16.43
CA ASP A 507 6.04 -1.38 -15.96
C ASP A 507 7.26 -2.18 -16.49
N CYS A 508 7.11 -3.50 -16.62
CA CYS A 508 8.14 -4.33 -17.22
C CYS A 508 8.29 -4.13 -18.74
N GLU A 509 7.19 -3.94 -19.48
CA GLU A 509 7.15 -3.76 -20.93
C GLU A 509 7.34 -2.30 -21.38
N ARG A 510 7.26 -1.28 -20.50
CA ARG A 510 7.49 0.13 -20.89
C ARG A 510 8.84 0.31 -21.59
N ALA A 511 8.95 1.30 -22.47
CA ALA A 511 10.25 1.70 -23.02
C ALA A 511 11.24 2.09 -21.90
N PRO A 512 12.52 1.69 -21.97
CA PRO A 512 13.55 2.21 -21.07
C PRO A 512 13.72 3.73 -21.23
N SER A 513 14.04 4.42 -20.14
CA SER A 513 14.43 5.83 -20.14
C SER A 513 15.77 6.03 -20.87
N LYS A 514 16.10 7.27 -21.24
CA LYS A 514 17.40 7.58 -21.88
C LYS A 514 18.56 7.13 -20.97
N GLY A 515 19.36 6.18 -21.43
CA GLY A 515 20.49 5.60 -20.68
C GLY A 515 20.12 4.50 -19.68
N GLU A 516 18.83 4.20 -19.49
CA GLU A 516 18.37 3.12 -18.61
C GLU A 516 18.52 1.76 -19.32
N THR A 517 19.15 0.80 -18.65
CA THR A 517 19.08 -0.62 -19.02
C THR A 517 18.21 -1.32 -17.98
N LYS A 518 17.13 -2.02 -18.38
CA LYS A 518 16.18 -2.64 -17.44
C LYS A 518 15.78 -4.08 -17.82
N ARG A 519 15.38 -4.86 -16.81
CA ARG A 519 14.80 -6.20 -16.95
C ARG A 519 13.96 -6.53 -15.70
N CYS A 520 12.78 -7.10 -15.89
CA CYS A 520 12.06 -7.75 -14.80
C CYS A 520 12.49 -9.21 -14.65
N VAL A 521 12.68 -9.67 -13.41
CA VAL A 521 13.26 -10.98 -13.09
C VAL A 521 12.38 -11.74 -12.09
N GLY A 522 12.01 -12.97 -12.45
CA GLY A 522 11.17 -13.87 -11.64
C GLY A 522 11.93 -15.00 -10.92
N SER A 523 13.24 -15.09 -11.16
CA SER A 523 14.17 -15.98 -10.45
C SER A 523 15.41 -15.18 -9.97
N ALA A 524 16.06 -15.68 -8.93
CA ALA A 524 17.29 -15.05 -8.41
C ALA A 524 18.47 -15.22 -9.38
N GLU A 525 18.47 -16.30 -10.17
CA GLU A 525 19.44 -16.55 -11.23
C GLU A 525 19.32 -15.52 -12.37
N ASP A 526 18.10 -15.13 -12.74
CA ASP A 526 17.87 -14.07 -13.75
C ASP A 526 18.31 -12.69 -13.26
N MET A 527 18.23 -12.44 -11.94
CA MET A 527 18.79 -11.24 -11.31
C MET A 527 20.32 -11.22 -11.37
N ILE A 528 20.98 -12.34 -11.03
CA ILE A 528 22.45 -12.47 -11.09
C ILE A 528 22.94 -12.28 -12.53
N ASP A 529 22.28 -12.90 -13.52
CA ASP A 529 22.63 -12.74 -14.93
C ASP A 529 22.40 -11.31 -15.42
N PHE A 530 21.35 -10.62 -14.94
CA PHE A 530 21.15 -9.22 -15.28
C PHE A 530 22.23 -8.32 -14.67
N ALA A 531 22.49 -8.45 -13.36
CA ALA A 531 23.54 -7.70 -12.66
C ALA A 531 24.91 -7.89 -13.31
N THR A 532 25.31 -9.15 -13.55
CA THR A 532 26.62 -9.46 -14.16
C THR A 532 26.70 -9.09 -15.64
N SER A 533 25.59 -9.04 -16.38
CA SER A 533 25.58 -8.53 -17.77
C SER A 533 25.84 -7.02 -17.88
N VAL A 534 25.60 -6.26 -16.81
CA VAL A 534 25.80 -4.79 -16.76
C VAL A 534 27.12 -4.41 -16.08
N LEU A 535 27.51 -5.14 -15.04
CA LEU A 535 28.63 -4.83 -14.14
C LEU A 535 29.85 -5.76 -14.30
N GLY A 536 29.73 -6.83 -15.10
CA GLY A 536 30.71 -7.92 -15.15
C GLY A 536 30.56 -8.91 -13.99
N ASN A 537 31.42 -9.92 -13.93
CA ASN A 537 31.29 -11.02 -12.95
C ASN A 537 31.81 -10.67 -11.54
N ASN A 538 32.57 -9.58 -11.36
CA ASN A 538 33.04 -9.16 -10.03
C ASN A 538 32.05 -8.18 -9.38
N VAL A 539 30.98 -8.71 -8.80
CA VAL A 539 29.88 -7.90 -8.21
C VAL A 539 29.70 -8.12 -6.71
N ALA A 540 29.17 -7.10 -6.05
CA ALA A 540 28.66 -7.12 -4.68
C ALA A 540 27.17 -6.74 -4.66
N LEU A 541 26.42 -7.23 -3.67
CA LEU A 541 25.01 -6.91 -3.44
C LEU A 541 24.88 -6.15 -2.11
N HIS A 542 24.24 -4.99 -2.15
CA HIS A 542 23.99 -4.13 -1.00
C HIS A 542 22.47 -3.98 -0.78
N THR A 543 22.04 -4.07 0.47
CA THR A 543 20.66 -3.84 0.92
C THR A 543 20.71 -3.16 2.27
N THR A 544 19.72 -2.34 2.59
CA THR A 544 19.51 -1.90 3.98
C THR A 544 19.20 -3.12 4.86
N GLU A 545 19.78 -3.16 6.07
CA GLU A 545 19.77 -4.34 6.95
C GLU A 545 18.38 -4.64 7.54
N ASN A 546 17.65 -3.61 7.97
CA ASN A 546 16.30 -3.72 8.52
C ASN A 546 15.56 -2.37 8.44
N ALA A 547 14.32 -2.29 8.93
CA ALA A 547 13.53 -1.06 8.85
C ALA A 547 13.58 -0.13 10.09
N LYS A 548 14.45 -0.37 11.09
CA LYS A 548 14.57 0.51 12.27
C LYS A 548 15.08 1.90 11.84
N GLY A 549 14.48 2.93 12.44
CA GLY A 549 14.65 4.33 12.04
C GLY A 549 13.50 4.87 11.18
N SER A 550 12.71 4.01 10.53
CA SER A 550 11.58 4.43 9.68
C SER A 550 10.64 5.43 10.37
N LYS A 551 10.33 6.54 9.70
CA LYS A 551 9.52 7.67 10.22
C LYS A 551 10.04 8.31 11.51
N GLN A 552 11.34 8.19 11.83
CA GLN A 552 11.99 8.89 12.94
C GLN A 552 13.09 9.82 12.41
N ASP A 553 13.52 10.77 13.24
CA ASP A 553 14.83 11.40 13.04
C ASP A 553 15.94 10.39 13.40
N ILE A 554 16.92 10.28 12.51
CA ILE A 554 18.09 9.41 12.65
C ILE A 554 19.37 10.24 12.66
N MET A 555 20.43 9.73 13.29
CA MET A 555 21.77 10.29 13.13
C MET A 555 22.64 9.37 12.27
N ILE A 556 23.31 9.96 11.28
CA ILE A 556 24.26 9.25 10.43
C ILE A 556 25.57 9.01 11.20
N GLY A 557 25.99 7.75 11.30
CA GLY A 557 27.23 7.33 11.94
C GLY A 557 28.39 7.17 10.94
N THR A 558 29.07 6.03 11.01
CA THR A 558 30.10 5.63 10.04
C THR A 558 29.52 5.57 8.63
N ILE A 559 30.25 6.03 7.62
CA ILE A 559 29.87 5.95 6.21
C ILE A 559 31.04 5.34 5.42
N LYS A 560 30.72 4.45 4.48
CA LYS A 560 31.61 3.90 3.47
C LYS A 560 31.01 4.18 2.08
N GLY A 561 31.74 4.90 1.24
CA GLY A 561 31.43 4.96 -0.19
C GLY A 561 31.91 3.68 -0.88
N ILE A 562 31.03 3.05 -1.67
CA ILE A 562 31.41 1.96 -2.58
C ILE A 562 32.26 2.53 -3.72
N ASN A 563 33.18 1.75 -4.28
CA ASN A 563 34.19 2.24 -5.24
C ASN A 563 35.00 3.43 -4.67
N GLY A 564 35.28 3.40 -3.36
CA GLY A 564 35.92 4.51 -2.62
C GLY A 564 35.07 5.77 -2.46
N GLY A 565 33.80 5.75 -2.89
CA GLY A 565 32.94 6.93 -3.02
C GLY A 565 33.02 7.61 -4.39
N GLU A 566 33.79 7.06 -5.34
CA GLU A 566 33.83 7.58 -6.70
C GLU A 566 32.62 7.15 -7.54
N VAL A 567 32.39 7.90 -8.62
CA VAL A 567 31.29 7.65 -9.56
C VAL A 567 31.40 6.22 -10.12
N THR A 568 30.29 5.49 -10.10
CA THR A 568 30.22 4.08 -10.50
C THR A 568 28.95 3.78 -11.30
N LYS A 569 28.76 2.51 -11.66
CA LYS A 569 27.49 1.96 -12.14
C LYS A 569 26.91 1.04 -11.08
N SER A 570 25.58 1.05 -10.95
CA SER A 570 24.87 0.07 -10.14
C SER A 570 23.74 -0.59 -10.94
N VAL A 571 23.21 -1.69 -10.41
CA VAL A 571 21.95 -2.30 -10.84
C VAL A 571 21.03 -2.33 -9.62
N SER A 572 20.14 -1.34 -9.54
CA SER A 572 19.10 -1.31 -8.52
C SER A 572 17.98 -2.29 -8.91
N CYS A 573 17.48 -3.05 -7.95
CA CYS A 573 16.35 -3.94 -8.12
C CYS A 573 15.29 -3.63 -7.08
N HIS A 574 14.10 -3.27 -7.56
CA HIS A 574 12.94 -2.91 -6.78
C HIS A 574 11.90 -4.03 -6.80
N GLN A 575 11.32 -4.37 -5.65
CA GLN A 575 10.33 -5.44 -5.58
C GLN A 575 9.01 -4.99 -6.25
N SER A 576 8.40 -5.85 -7.07
CA SER A 576 7.13 -5.57 -7.77
C SER A 576 6.04 -6.55 -7.32
N LEU A 577 4.81 -6.07 -7.15
CA LEU A 577 3.67 -6.92 -6.79
C LEU A 577 3.27 -7.79 -7.99
N TYR A 578 3.28 -9.11 -7.80
CA TYR A 578 2.99 -10.13 -8.80
C TYR A 578 2.68 -11.46 -8.06
N PRO A 579 2.07 -12.49 -8.68
CA PRO A 579 1.81 -13.76 -8.00
C PRO A 579 3.04 -14.42 -7.36
N TYR A 580 4.17 -14.47 -8.07
CA TYR A 580 5.46 -14.85 -7.49
C TYR A 580 6.33 -13.62 -7.21
N LEU A 581 7.47 -13.80 -6.53
CA LEU A 581 8.40 -12.68 -6.30
C LEU A 581 8.99 -12.22 -7.63
N LEU A 582 8.62 -11.00 -8.02
CA LEU A 582 9.11 -10.32 -9.21
C LEU A 582 9.93 -9.11 -8.74
N TYR A 583 11.09 -8.89 -9.36
CA TYR A 583 11.83 -7.64 -9.22
C TYR A 583 11.89 -6.92 -10.54
N TYR A 584 11.61 -5.62 -10.51
CA TYR A 584 12.00 -4.66 -11.54
C TYR A 584 13.46 -4.28 -11.30
N CYS A 585 14.38 -4.77 -12.12
CA CYS A 585 15.79 -4.38 -12.07
C CYS A 585 16.12 -3.36 -13.16
N HIS A 586 16.89 -2.32 -12.82
CA HIS A 586 17.42 -1.37 -13.78
C HIS A 586 18.80 -0.81 -13.39
N SER A 587 19.48 -0.26 -14.38
CA SER A 587 20.76 0.45 -14.25
C SER A 587 20.66 1.79 -14.96
N VAL A 588 21.16 2.82 -14.31
CA VAL A 588 21.39 4.15 -14.87
C VAL A 588 22.87 4.51 -14.67
N PRO A 589 23.48 5.30 -15.58
CA PRO A 589 24.86 5.74 -15.43
C PRO A 589 24.99 6.81 -14.34
N GLU A 590 26.24 7.10 -13.95
CA GLU A 590 26.61 8.25 -13.10
C GLU A 590 25.89 8.25 -11.74
N VAL A 591 26.12 7.19 -10.96
CA VAL A 591 25.64 7.05 -9.57
C VAL A 591 26.79 6.95 -8.58
N ARG A 592 26.51 7.24 -7.31
CA ARG A 592 27.34 6.85 -6.15
C ARG A 592 26.49 6.02 -5.19
N VAL A 593 27.11 5.03 -4.53
CA VAL A 593 26.45 4.15 -3.55
C VAL A 593 27.21 4.20 -2.24
N TYR A 594 26.49 4.23 -1.12
CA TYR A 594 27.05 4.34 0.22
C TYR A 594 26.42 3.33 1.17
N GLU A 595 27.24 2.75 2.04
CA GLU A 595 26.84 2.00 3.24
C GLU A 595 26.99 2.94 4.44
N ALA A 596 25.96 3.07 5.28
CA ALA A 596 25.96 3.99 6.42
C ALA A 596 25.37 3.35 7.68
N ASP A 597 26.04 3.50 8.80
CA ASP A 597 25.47 3.17 10.11
C ASP A 597 24.39 4.21 10.48
N ILE A 598 23.22 3.73 10.86
CA ILE A 598 22.09 4.53 11.28
C ILE A 598 21.95 4.40 12.80
N LEU A 599 22.05 5.53 13.49
CA LEU A 599 22.09 5.63 14.95
C LEU A 599 20.81 6.27 15.50
N GLU A 600 20.39 5.83 16.68
CA GLU A 600 19.34 6.51 17.45
C GLU A 600 19.89 7.82 18.07
N PRO A 601 19.30 9.00 17.82
CA PRO A 601 19.94 10.29 18.13
C PRO A 601 20.22 10.63 19.60
N LYS A 602 19.73 9.86 20.58
CA LYS A 602 19.89 10.17 22.02
C LYS A 602 20.92 9.26 22.68
N THR A 603 20.86 7.98 22.38
CA THR A 603 21.75 6.94 22.90
C THR A 603 23.00 6.74 22.04
N MET A 604 23.00 7.23 20.80
CA MET A 604 24.01 6.96 19.78
C MET A 604 24.17 5.46 19.44
N ALA A 605 23.23 4.62 19.86
CA ALA A 605 23.25 3.20 19.56
C ALA A 605 22.97 2.95 18.08
N LYS A 606 23.76 2.08 17.43
CA LYS A 606 23.47 1.62 16.07
C LYS A 606 22.18 0.80 16.08
N ILE A 607 21.16 1.29 15.37
CA ILE A 607 19.87 0.61 15.23
C ILE A 607 19.76 -0.13 13.90
N ASN A 608 20.48 0.32 12.86
CA ASN A 608 20.35 -0.19 11.50
C ASN A 608 21.64 0.09 10.70
N HIS A 609 21.80 -0.57 9.56
CA HIS A 609 22.83 -0.30 8.56
C HIS A 609 22.14 -0.06 7.21
N GLY A 610 22.09 1.19 6.79
CA GLY A 610 21.37 1.63 5.60
C GLY A 610 22.26 1.70 4.37
N VAL A 611 21.68 1.40 3.21
CA VAL A 611 22.32 1.63 1.91
C VAL A 611 21.65 2.82 1.24
N ALA A 612 22.44 3.77 0.75
CA ALA A 612 21.97 4.93 0.01
C ALA A 612 22.54 4.94 -1.41
N ILE A 613 21.76 5.44 -2.36
CA ILE A 613 22.19 5.69 -3.75
C ILE A 613 21.92 7.14 -4.12
N CYS A 614 22.91 7.77 -4.77
CA CYS A 614 22.87 9.14 -5.26
C CYS A 614 22.98 9.12 -6.79
N HIS A 615 21.98 9.69 -7.48
CA HIS A 615 21.94 9.86 -8.93
C HIS A 615 22.53 11.22 -9.29
N LEU A 616 23.61 11.26 -10.05
CA LEU A 616 24.34 12.50 -10.35
C LEU A 616 23.76 13.21 -11.59
N ASP A 617 23.57 12.49 -12.71
CA ASP A 617 22.79 13.02 -13.84
C ASP A 617 21.29 12.80 -13.64
N THR A 618 20.60 13.87 -13.24
CA THR A 618 19.14 13.91 -13.13
C THR A 618 18.47 14.60 -14.32
N SER A 619 19.19 14.88 -15.42
CA SER A 619 18.68 15.65 -16.58
C SER A 619 17.55 14.98 -17.34
N ALA A 620 17.48 13.65 -17.31
CA ALA A 620 16.42 12.86 -17.94
C ALA A 620 15.14 12.74 -17.07
N TRP A 621 15.14 13.25 -15.84
CA TRP A 621 14.02 13.15 -14.92
C TRP A 621 12.95 14.22 -15.23
N SER A 622 11.68 13.95 -14.89
CA SER A 622 10.65 14.99 -15.02
C SER A 622 10.94 16.17 -14.10
N ALA A 623 10.74 17.40 -14.59
CA ALA A 623 10.79 18.61 -13.76
C ALA A 623 9.76 18.61 -12.60
N THR A 624 8.77 17.72 -12.65
CA THR A 624 7.74 17.53 -11.64
C THR A 624 8.01 16.33 -10.73
N HIS A 625 9.20 15.71 -10.82
CA HIS A 625 9.58 14.60 -9.96
C HIS A 625 9.77 15.09 -8.51
N GLY A 626 9.25 14.32 -7.54
CA GLY A 626 9.15 14.74 -6.13
C GLY A 626 10.46 15.26 -5.53
N ALA A 627 11.59 14.68 -5.91
CA ALA A 627 12.91 15.14 -5.47
C ALA A 627 13.20 16.63 -5.74
N PHE A 628 12.76 17.18 -6.88
CA PHE A 628 12.98 18.61 -7.20
C PHE A 628 12.06 19.52 -6.38
N LEU A 629 10.88 19.03 -6.01
CA LEU A 629 9.93 19.72 -5.13
C LEU A 629 10.45 19.81 -3.70
N THR A 630 11.05 18.72 -3.18
CA THR A 630 11.62 18.64 -1.83
C THR A 630 12.97 19.36 -1.71
N LEU A 631 13.88 19.15 -2.68
CA LEU A 631 15.26 19.64 -2.62
C LEU A 631 15.44 21.03 -3.26
N GLY A 632 14.39 21.58 -3.88
CA GLY A 632 14.34 22.96 -4.38
C GLY A 632 15.25 23.21 -5.58
N SER A 633 15.04 22.50 -6.70
CA SER A 633 15.85 22.70 -7.92
C SER A 633 15.13 22.20 -9.19
N SER A 634 15.86 21.73 -10.21
CA SER A 634 15.34 21.23 -11.49
C SER A 634 16.26 20.14 -12.09
N PRO A 635 15.78 19.33 -13.06
CA PRO A 635 16.54 18.27 -13.72
C PRO A 635 17.93 18.70 -14.20
N GLY A 636 18.95 17.90 -13.88
CA GLY A 636 20.33 18.14 -14.32
C GLY A 636 21.01 19.34 -13.64
N ARG A 637 20.42 19.89 -12.55
CA ARG A 637 21.03 20.94 -11.72
C ARG A 637 21.51 20.47 -10.36
N ILE A 638 21.09 19.28 -9.94
CA ILE A 638 21.40 18.67 -8.64
C ILE A 638 21.50 17.15 -8.75
N GLU A 639 22.35 16.56 -7.92
CA GLU A 639 22.27 15.15 -7.57
C GLU A 639 21.08 14.89 -6.63
N VAL A 640 20.51 13.68 -6.70
CA VAL A 640 19.41 13.24 -5.83
C VAL A 640 19.79 11.94 -5.17
N CYS A 641 19.84 11.94 -3.84
CA CYS A 641 20.06 10.73 -3.04
C CYS A 641 18.75 10.21 -2.45
N HIS A 642 18.64 8.88 -2.32
CA HIS A 642 17.61 8.21 -1.54
C HIS A 642 18.17 6.95 -0.87
N TRP A 643 17.48 6.46 0.15
CA TRP A 643 17.76 5.15 0.74
C TRP A 643 17.30 4.03 -0.20
N ILE A 644 17.97 2.89 -0.14
CA ILE A 644 17.44 1.59 -0.58
C ILE A 644 16.48 1.11 0.51
N PHE A 645 15.25 0.80 0.13
CA PHE A 645 14.19 0.46 1.08
C PHE A 645 14.32 -1.01 1.53
N GLU A 646 13.57 -1.40 2.57
CA GLU A 646 13.43 -2.81 2.94
C GLU A 646 12.95 -3.62 1.73
N ASN A 647 13.52 -4.81 1.55
CA ASN A 647 13.31 -5.69 0.40
C ASN A 647 13.77 -5.17 -0.99
N ASP A 648 14.22 -3.93 -1.13
CA ASP A 648 14.95 -3.47 -2.32
C ASP A 648 16.46 -3.71 -2.16
N LEU A 649 17.19 -3.72 -3.27
CA LEU A 649 18.65 -3.95 -3.27
C LEU A 649 19.35 -3.21 -4.42
N THR A 650 20.67 -3.05 -4.31
CA THR A 650 21.51 -2.56 -5.40
C THR A 650 22.78 -3.38 -5.55
N TRP A 651 23.10 -3.78 -6.78
CA TRP A 651 24.37 -4.42 -7.11
C TRP A 651 25.39 -3.37 -7.57
N THR A 652 26.66 -3.58 -7.22
CA THR A 652 27.79 -2.76 -7.69
C THR A 652 28.93 -3.66 -8.19
N THR A 653 29.92 -3.09 -8.88
CA THR A 653 31.22 -3.74 -9.02
C THR A 653 31.89 -3.84 -7.65
N ALA A 654 32.29 -5.05 -7.24
CA ALA A 654 32.87 -5.25 -5.91
C ALA A 654 34.24 -4.57 -5.78
N ASP A 655 34.42 -3.82 -4.68
CA ASP A 655 35.67 -3.17 -4.31
C ASP A 655 36.84 -4.18 -4.36
N VAL A 656 37.82 -3.91 -5.22
CA VAL A 656 39.07 -4.69 -5.22
C VAL A 656 39.83 -4.35 -3.95
N ARG A 657 40.10 -5.34 -3.10
CA ARG A 657 40.99 -5.14 -1.94
C ARG A 657 42.40 -4.85 -2.45
N GLY A 658 42.94 -3.69 -2.07
CA GLY A 658 44.37 -3.40 -2.13
C GLY A 658 45.15 -4.15 -1.06
#